data_AF-A0A1F5VNG1-F1
#
_entry.id   AF-A0A1F5VNG1-F1
#
_cell.length_a   1.000
_cell.length_b   1.000
_cell.length_c   1.000
_cell.angle_alpha   90.00
_cell.angle_beta   90.00
_cell.angle_gamma   90.00
#
_symmetry.space_group_name_H-M   'P 1'
#
loop_
_entity.id
_entity.type
_entity.pdbx_description
1 polymer ?
#
loop_
_entity_poly.entity_id
_entity_poly.type
_entity_poly.pdbx_seq_one_letter_code
_entity_poly.pdbx_strand_id
1 'polypeptide(L)'
;MSEGLLLSIIIVISLFGLLVAYLLAKWVLKKGVGSEAMQRISNAIKEGAEAFLRRQFKTIIYLALMFAMILFIGYGFIRSHRDFDPVNTSIGLGFWITLSFVLGALCSLIAGYIGMWVSIRSNIRTATAAMSSVDQAVRIAMRGGAVSGLMVVSMSLLGVAGLYALVKFISAVEATRIPFLIVGYGFGASFVALFAQLGGGIYTKAADVGADLVGKVEAGIPEDDPRNPAVIADLVGDNVGDCAGRGADLFESTAAENIGAMILAAVMAEKVPDANPLWILGVMLFPLVARAFGIIASVVGILMVKVKGDEDPMKGLNRGYYIAVILAMIGFAIASRWLLHHESAPHAWINFFFAGLIGVVTSVAFVYITQYYTEYKYRPTLSIAEASQTGPATNIITGVAVGLECTALPVLVISAAILGAYYLGATSGFKDAGLFGTAVATMGMLATAAYILAMDTFGPITDNAGGIIEMSHQPEEIRKRTDRLDAVGNTTKALTKGYAIGSAALAAFLLFSAYLDEVRNYGLNLKSVDIAKPEVFIGALLGGMLVFLFSAFAIRAVGRAAFYIIKDVRAQFQEKPGILAGTEDPDYGRCVDIVTKGALKEMVLPGLLAVLMPVAVGIIFKLLGIGAETVASLLMVGTITGILLATFFNNSGGAWDNAKKYIESGFLGGKGSDTHKAAVVGDTVGDPFKDTAGPSLHVLIKLLSTITLVLAPLFI
;
A
#
# COMPACT_ATOMS: atom_id res chain seq x y z
N MET A 1 -11.24 1.41 34.56
CA MET A 1 -10.77 1.93 33.26
C MET A 1 -11.91 2.76 32.66
N SER A 2 -11.67 3.99 32.22
CA SER A 2 -12.69 4.77 31.52
C SER A 2 -12.40 4.79 30.02
N GLU A 3 -13.44 4.68 29.21
CA GLU A 3 -13.33 4.78 27.74
C GLU A 3 -12.73 6.11 27.29
N GLY A 4 -13.08 7.20 27.98
CA GLY A 4 -12.50 8.52 27.72
C GLY A 4 -10.98 8.57 27.89
N LEU A 5 -10.41 7.79 28.81
CA LEU A 5 -8.96 7.66 28.96
C LEU A 5 -8.33 6.97 27.74
N LEU A 6 -8.94 5.89 27.26
CA LEU A 6 -8.43 5.14 26.09
C LEU A 6 -8.45 6.02 24.83
N LEU A 7 -9.57 6.70 24.58
CA LEU A 7 -9.69 7.64 23.45
C LEU A 7 -8.69 8.78 23.56
N SER A 8 -8.50 9.35 24.77
CA SER A 8 -7.52 10.42 24.99
C SER A 8 -6.10 9.95 24.68
N ILE A 9 -5.72 8.74 25.10
CA ILE A 9 -4.41 8.16 24.78
C ILE A 9 -4.23 8.03 23.26
N ILE A 10 -5.22 7.47 22.57
CA ILE A 10 -5.17 7.27 21.11
C ILE A 10 -5.03 8.62 20.40
N ILE A 11 -5.86 9.61 20.75
CA ILE A 11 -5.86 10.94 20.13
C ILE A 11 -4.55 11.67 20.42
N VAL A 12 -4.08 11.69 21.68
CA VAL A 12 -2.84 12.38 22.06
C VAL A 12 -1.63 11.77 21.36
N ILE A 13 -1.53 10.43 21.29
CA ILE A 13 -0.42 9.78 20.59
C ILE A 13 -0.51 10.01 19.07
N SER A 14 -1.71 10.03 18.50
CA SER A 14 -1.91 10.34 17.07
C SER A 14 -1.44 11.77 16.76
N LEU A 15 -1.84 12.75 17.58
CA LEU A 15 -1.38 14.14 17.49
C LEU A 15 0.13 14.27 17.71
N PHE A 16 0.71 13.50 18.64
CA PHE A 16 2.16 13.41 18.83
C PHE A 16 2.86 12.93 17.55
N GLY A 17 2.35 11.87 16.90
CA GLY A 17 2.90 11.40 15.63
C GLY A 17 2.84 12.46 14.52
N LEU A 18 1.73 13.21 14.41
CA LEU A 18 1.62 14.34 13.47
C LEU A 18 2.59 15.48 13.81
N LEU A 19 2.75 15.79 15.09
CA LEU A 19 3.71 16.78 15.55
C LEU A 19 5.15 16.37 15.19
N VAL A 20 5.52 15.12 15.44
CA VAL A 20 6.84 14.60 15.06
C VAL A 20 7.03 14.64 13.55
N ALA A 21 6.03 14.24 12.75
CA ALA A 21 6.08 14.36 11.30
C ALA A 21 6.33 15.81 10.84
N TYR A 22 5.63 16.77 11.44
CA TYR A 22 5.86 18.21 11.19
C TYR A 22 7.26 18.66 11.59
N LEU A 23 7.77 18.24 12.74
CA LEU A 23 9.13 18.58 13.20
C LEU A 23 10.20 17.97 12.28
N LEU A 24 10.01 16.73 11.81
CA LEU A 24 10.88 16.08 10.83
C LEU A 24 10.86 16.81 9.49
N ALA A 25 9.67 17.18 8.98
CA ALA A 25 9.54 17.97 7.77
C ALA A 25 10.29 19.31 7.91
N LYS A 26 10.08 20.04 9.01
CA LYS A 26 10.80 21.30 9.29
C LYS A 26 12.31 21.09 9.37
N TRP A 27 12.79 19.98 9.92
CA TRP A 27 14.21 19.66 9.98
C TRP A 27 14.80 19.37 8.60
N VAL A 28 14.08 18.61 7.75
CA VAL A 28 14.47 18.33 6.37
C VAL A 28 14.50 19.63 5.57
N LEU A 29 13.43 20.44 5.63
CA LEU A 29 13.32 21.66 4.82
C LEU A 29 14.41 22.70 5.08
N LYS A 30 15.02 22.69 6.28
CA LYS A 30 16.18 23.53 6.63
C LYS A 30 17.49 23.11 5.94
N LYS A 31 17.57 21.92 5.34
CA LYS A 31 18.75 21.46 4.61
C LYS A 31 18.88 22.18 3.27
N GLY A 32 20.12 22.36 2.83
CA GLY A 32 20.46 23.04 1.59
C GLY A 32 19.90 22.31 0.36
N VAL A 33 19.67 23.08 -0.70
CA VAL A 33 19.06 22.62 -1.96
C VAL A 33 20.07 22.53 -3.12
N GLY A 34 21.38 22.55 -2.83
CA GLY A 34 22.40 22.32 -3.84
C GLY A 34 22.57 23.48 -4.83
N SER A 35 23.17 23.17 -5.98
CA SER A 35 23.49 24.13 -7.04
C SER A 35 22.24 24.65 -7.78
N GLU A 36 22.38 25.72 -8.55
CA GLU A 36 21.28 26.22 -9.40
C GLU A 36 20.84 25.19 -10.46
N ALA A 37 21.78 24.40 -10.99
CA ALA A 37 21.48 23.33 -11.93
C ALA A 37 20.59 22.25 -11.28
N MET A 38 20.92 21.80 -10.06
CA MET A 38 20.10 20.85 -9.31
C MET A 38 18.69 21.42 -9.02
N GLN A 39 18.62 22.70 -8.67
CA GLN A 39 17.34 23.37 -8.42
C GLN A 39 16.47 23.47 -9.68
N ARG A 40 17.05 23.72 -10.85
CA ARG A 40 16.30 23.75 -12.12
C ARG A 40 15.62 22.41 -12.41
N ILE A 41 16.35 21.30 -12.23
CA ILE A 41 15.79 19.94 -12.41
C ILE A 41 14.71 19.65 -11.37
N SER A 42 14.99 19.88 -10.09
CA SER A 42 14.02 19.63 -9.01
C SER A 42 12.74 20.45 -9.17
N ASN A 43 12.83 21.70 -9.65
CA ASN A 43 11.67 22.54 -9.92
C ASN A 43 10.82 22.00 -11.08
N ALA A 44 11.42 21.44 -12.13
CA ALA A 44 10.70 20.81 -13.22
C ALA A 44 9.94 19.55 -12.75
N ILE A 45 10.59 18.69 -11.95
CA ILE A 45 9.95 17.53 -11.31
C ILE A 45 8.79 17.99 -10.43
N LYS A 46 9.00 19.02 -9.62
CA LYS A 46 7.97 19.58 -8.74
C LYS A 46 6.75 20.06 -9.51
N GLU A 47 6.96 20.83 -10.58
CA GLU A 47 5.86 21.37 -11.38
C GLU A 47 5.05 20.26 -12.05
N GLY A 48 5.72 19.25 -12.63
CA GLY A 48 5.06 18.10 -13.25
C GLY A 48 4.24 17.29 -12.25
N ALA A 49 4.80 17.01 -11.07
CA ALA A 49 4.12 16.24 -10.03
C ALA A 49 2.92 17.00 -9.42
N GLU A 50 3.08 18.29 -9.13
CA GLU A 50 1.98 19.13 -8.63
C GLU A 50 0.85 19.27 -9.68
N ALA A 51 1.20 19.34 -10.97
CA ALA A 51 0.23 19.38 -12.07
C ALA A 51 -0.54 18.05 -12.24
N PHE A 52 0.17 16.91 -12.21
CA PHE A 52 -0.43 15.58 -12.28
C PHE A 52 -1.40 15.35 -11.12
N LEU A 53 -0.95 15.54 -9.86
CA LEU A 53 -1.81 15.31 -8.70
C LEU A 53 -3.04 16.21 -8.72
N ARG A 54 -2.92 17.48 -9.12
CA ARG A 54 -4.09 18.37 -9.22
C ARG A 54 -5.15 17.81 -10.18
N ARG A 55 -4.74 17.25 -11.32
CA ARG A 55 -5.65 16.65 -12.31
C ARG A 55 -6.20 15.31 -11.83
N GLN A 56 -5.36 14.45 -11.25
CA GLN A 56 -5.78 13.16 -10.70
C GLN A 56 -6.78 13.35 -9.58
N PHE A 57 -6.49 14.22 -8.60
CA PHE A 57 -7.35 14.47 -7.45
C PHE A 57 -8.69 15.05 -7.86
N LYS A 58 -8.71 15.97 -8.82
CA LYS A 58 -9.96 16.49 -9.37
C LYS A 58 -10.84 15.35 -9.92
N THR A 59 -10.24 14.43 -10.67
CA THR A 59 -10.95 13.26 -11.23
C THR A 59 -11.46 12.34 -10.13
N ILE A 60 -10.61 11.99 -9.15
CA ILE A 60 -10.97 11.13 -8.03
C ILE A 60 -12.07 11.76 -7.16
N ILE A 61 -12.00 13.07 -6.89
CA ILE A 61 -13.03 13.80 -6.12
C ILE A 61 -14.38 13.71 -6.82
N TYR A 62 -14.45 13.90 -8.14
CA TYR A 62 -15.72 13.76 -8.86
C TYR A 62 -16.27 12.33 -8.76
N LEU A 63 -15.43 11.31 -8.95
CA LEU A 63 -15.83 9.91 -8.81
C LEU A 63 -16.29 9.59 -7.39
N ALA A 64 -15.59 10.08 -6.37
CA ALA A 64 -15.91 9.87 -4.97
C ALA A 64 -17.22 10.57 -4.58
N LEU A 65 -17.46 11.80 -5.03
CA LEU A 65 -18.72 12.51 -4.77
C LEU A 65 -19.92 11.85 -5.46
N MET A 66 -19.73 11.38 -6.69
CA MET A 66 -20.75 10.59 -7.39
C MET A 66 -21.07 9.32 -6.61
N PHE A 67 -20.06 8.60 -6.14
CA PHE A 67 -20.26 7.38 -5.36
C PHE A 67 -20.87 7.65 -3.98
N ALA A 68 -20.46 8.73 -3.30
CA ALA A 68 -21.04 9.17 -2.04
C ALA A 68 -22.54 9.49 -2.19
N MET A 69 -22.93 10.11 -3.32
CA MET A 69 -24.35 10.32 -3.64
C MET A 69 -25.08 8.99 -3.82
N ILE A 70 -24.49 8.02 -4.52
CA ILE A 70 -25.06 6.68 -4.70
C ILE A 70 -25.22 5.98 -3.34
N LEU A 71 -24.23 6.05 -2.46
CA LEU A 71 -24.30 5.51 -1.10
C LEU A 71 -25.41 6.15 -0.29
N PHE A 72 -25.48 7.49 -0.27
CA PHE A 72 -26.50 8.21 0.48
C PHE A 72 -27.90 7.91 -0.02
N ILE A 73 -28.10 7.83 -1.34
CA ILE A 73 -29.40 7.48 -1.94
C ILE A 73 -29.74 6.01 -1.62
N GLY A 74 -28.78 5.10 -1.79
CA GLY A 74 -28.94 3.68 -1.52
C GLY A 74 -29.36 3.40 -0.07
N TYR A 75 -28.65 4.00 0.89
CA TYR A 75 -28.91 3.81 2.31
C TYR A 75 -30.06 4.65 2.84
N GLY A 76 -30.17 5.89 2.40
CA GLY A 76 -31.13 6.86 2.94
C GLY A 76 -32.54 6.70 2.41
N PHE A 77 -32.69 6.28 1.14
CA PHE A 77 -33.99 6.29 0.46
C PHE A 77 -34.39 4.94 -0.16
N ILE A 78 -33.45 4.16 -0.68
CA ILE A 78 -33.77 2.87 -1.33
C ILE A 78 -33.94 1.77 -0.29
N ARG A 79 -33.07 1.75 0.72
CA ARG A 79 -33.08 0.75 1.79
C ARG A 79 -34.08 1.10 2.90
N SER A 80 -35.04 0.21 3.12
CA SER A 80 -35.92 0.27 4.30
C SER A 80 -35.13 0.04 5.59
N HIS A 81 -35.42 0.84 6.61
CA HIS A 81 -34.87 0.69 7.95
C HIS A 81 -35.27 -0.66 8.54
N ARG A 82 -34.36 -1.27 9.29
CA ARG A 82 -34.60 -2.54 9.99
C ARG A 82 -34.22 -2.41 11.46
N ASP A 83 -34.87 -3.19 12.32
CA ASP A 83 -34.76 -3.06 13.78
C ASP A 83 -33.35 -3.25 14.35
N PHE A 84 -32.50 -3.98 13.66
CA PHE A 84 -31.10 -4.19 14.06
C PHE A 84 -30.16 -3.06 13.60
N ASP A 85 -30.64 -2.10 12.81
CA ASP A 85 -29.80 -1.01 12.31
C ASP A 85 -29.20 -0.22 13.49
N PRO A 86 -27.93 0.21 13.40
CA PRO A 86 -27.25 0.89 14.51
C PRO A 86 -27.87 2.25 14.85
N VAL A 87 -28.73 2.80 14.00
CA VAL A 87 -29.41 4.09 14.17
C VAL A 87 -30.89 3.95 13.86
N ASN A 88 -31.70 4.85 14.44
CA ASN A 88 -33.16 4.78 14.40
C ASN A 88 -33.81 5.11 13.04
N THR A 89 -33.03 5.53 12.02
CA THR A 89 -33.57 5.93 10.71
C THR A 89 -32.64 5.54 9.57
N SER A 90 -33.20 5.16 8.40
CA SER A 90 -32.44 4.93 7.17
C SER A 90 -31.60 6.13 6.75
N ILE A 91 -32.16 7.34 6.88
CA ILE A 91 -31.47 8.59 6.55
C ILE A 91 -30.26 8.80 7.46
N GLY A 92 -30.40 8.52 8.76
CA GLY A 92 -29.28 8.59 9.70
C GLY A 92 -28.16 7.60 9.34
N LEU A 93 -28.52 6.39 8.90
CA LEU A 93 -27.55 5.38 8.49
C LEU A 93 -26.80 5.82 7.24
N GLY A 94 -27.54 6.27 6.23
CA GLY A 94 -26.97 6.82 5.00
C GLY A 94 -26.08 8.03 5.27
N PHE A 95 -26.48 8.90 6.19
CA PHE A 95 -25.67 10.06 6.58
C PHE A 95 -24.33 9.66 7.18
N TRP A 96 -24.32 8.80 8.21
CA TRP A 96 -23.07 8.43 8.88
C TRP A 96 -22.12 7.64 7.99
N ILE A 97 -22.60 6.64 7.26
CA ILE A 97 -21.77 5.85 6.35
C ILE A 97 -21.19 6.75 5.25
N THR A 98 -22.01 7.64 4.66
CA THR A 98 -21.55 8.55 3.59
C THR A 98 -20.59 9.60 4.13
N LEU A 99 -20.84 10.17 5.31
CA LEU A 99 -19.93 11.11 5.95
C LEU A 99 -18.57 10.46 6.24
N SER A 100 -18.59 9.25 6.81
CA SER A 100 -17.37 8.47 7.04
C SER A 100 -16.64 8.18 5.73
N PHE A 101 -17.35 7.81 4.66
CA PHE A 101 -16.77 7.64 3.31
C PHE A 101 -16.09 8.90 2.80
N VAL A 102 -16.76 10.05 2.85
CA VAL A 102 -16.19 11.33 2.38
C VAL A 102 -14.96 11.71 3.19
N LEU A 103 -14.99 11.53 4.52
CA LEU A 103 -13.84 11.82 5.38
C LEU A 103 -12.67 10.85 5.13
N GLY A 104 -12.95 9.56 4.91
CA GLY A 104 -11.93 8.57 4.54
C GLY A 104 -11.26 8.90 3.21
N ALA A 105 -12.07 9.25 2.21
CA ALA A 105 -11.59 9.70 0.90
C ALA A 105 -10.74 10.97 1.02
N LEU A 106 -11.19 11.96 1.79
CA LEU A 106 -10.46 13.21 2.00
C LEU A 106 -9.10 12.96 2.69
N CYS A 107 -9.08 12.17 3.77
CA CYS A 107 -7.85 11.84 4.47
C CYS A 107 -6.88 11.05 3.59
N SER A 108 -7.37 10.14 2.75
CA SER A 108 -6.56 9.38 1.78
C SER A 108 -5.92 10.29 0.72
N LEU A 109 -6.66 11.26 0.19
CA LEU A 109 -6.12 12.28 -0.72
C LEU A 109 -5.04 13.13 -0.03
N ILE A 110 -5.29 13.56 1.21
CA ILE A 110 -4.33 14.35 1.99
C ILE A 110 -3.05 13.54 2.25
N ALA A 111 -3.18 12.26 2.61
CA ALA A 111 -2.06 11.34 2.82
C ALA A 111 -1.18 11.23 1.56
N GLY A 112 -1.79 10.97 0.40
CA GLY A 112 -1.07 10.90 -0.87
C GLY A 112 -0.39 12.22 -1.25
N TYR A 113 -1.09 13.36 -1.08
CA TYR A 113 -0.52 14.67 -1.39
C TYR A 113 0.68 15.02 -0.51
N ILE A 114 0.60 14.75 0.79
CA ILE A 114 1.69 15.11 1.70
C ILE A 114 2.89 14.19 1.51
N GLY A 115 2.67 12.90 1.23
CA GLY A 115 3.72 11.97 0.83
C GLY A 115 4.52 12.50 -0.37
N MET A 116 3.83 12.87 -1.45
CA MET A 116 4.47 13.48 -2.63
C MET A 116 5.15 14.82 -2.29
N TRP A 117 4.45 15.71 -1.58
CA TRP A 117 4.94 17.05 -1.26
C TRP A 117 6.26 17.01 -0.49
N VAL A 118 6.39 16.08 0.45
CA VAL A 118 7.62 15.89 1.23
C VAL A 118 8.69 15.17 0.44
N SER A 119 8.33 14.20 -0.42
CA SER A 119 9.28 13.45 -1.25
C SER A 119 10.06 14.39 -2.17
N ILE A 120 9.35 15.22 -2.94
CA ILE A 120 9.92 16.22 -3.86
C ILE A 120 10.81 17.24 -3.13
N ARG A 121 10.51 17.56 -1.88
CA ARG A 121 11.35 18.49 -1.11
C ARG A 121 12.53 17.77 -0.48
N SER A 122 12.42 16.47 -0.23
CA SER A 122 13.49 15.64 0.33
C SER A 122 14.51 15.23 -0.72
N ASN A 123 14.10 14.94 -1.96
CA ASN A 123 14.98 14.40 -3.01
C ASN A 123 16.21 15.28 -3.30
N ILE A 124 16.04 16.59 -3.54
CA ILE A 124 17.12 17.53 -3.82
C ILE A 124 18.02 17.72 -2.59
N ARG A 125 17.47 17.61 -1.39
CA ARG A 125 18.22 17.71 -0.13
C ARG A 125 19.04 16.45 0.13
N THR A 126 18.51 15.30 -0.26
CA THR A 126 19.23 14.01 -0.27
C THR A 126 20.36 14.07 -1.29
N ALA A 127 20.10 14.52 -2.52
CA ALA A 127 21.12 14.73 -3.56
C ALA A 127 22.23 15.67 -3.08
N THR A 128 21.85 16.80 -2.49
CA THR A 128 22.79 17.78 -1.93
C THR A 128 23.65 17.19 -0.81
N ALA A 129 23.05 16.37 0.06
CA ALA A 129 23.77 15.73 1.15
C ALA A 129 24.69 14.59 0.66
N ALA A 130 24.35 13.90 -0.43
CA ALA A 130 25.20 12.88 -1.03
C ALA A 130 26.56 13.45 -1.50
N MET A 131 26.62 14.75 -1.82
CA MET A 131 27.87 15.45 -2.15
C MET A 131 28.87 15.42 -0.99
N SER A 132 28.41 15.41 0.27
CA SER A 132 29.28 15.46 1.45
C SER A 132 29.29 14.17 2.28
N SER A 133 28.14 13.52 2.48
CA SER A 133 28.02 12.38 3.39
C SER A 133 26.85 11.45 3.06
N VAL A 134 27.15 10.17 2.87
CA VAL A 134 26.15 9.10 2.70
C VAL A 134 25.24 8.99 3.93
N ASP A 135 25.77 9.07 5.16
CA ASP A 135 24.97 9.06 6.40
C ASP A 135 23.97 10.22 6.43
N GLN A 136 24.41 11.42 6.02
CA GLN A 136 23.51 12.57 5.98
C GLN A 136 22.42 12.39 4.92
N ALA A 137 22.75 11.88 3.73
CA ALA A 137 21.78 11.57 2.68
C ALA A 137 20.75 10.55 3.16
N VAL A 138 21.19 9.45 3.78
CA VAL A 138 20.31 8.41 4.35
C VAL A 138 19.37 8.98 5.39
N ARG A 139 19.89 9.80 6.32
CA ARG A 139 19.05 10.40 7.37
C ARG A 139 18.04 11.40 6.80
N ILE A 140 18.40 12.15 5.77
CA ILE A 140 17.45 13.08 5.11
C ILE A 140 16.37 12.29 4.40
N ALA A 141 16.74 11.30 3.59
CA ALA A 141 15.79 10.46 2.86
C ALA A 141 14.86 9.71 3.83
N MET A 142 15.42 9.07 4.87
CA MET A 142 14.63 8.31 5.84
C MET A 142 13.71 9.21 6.67
N ARG A 143 14.17 10.40 7.08
CA ARG A 143 13.32 11.35 7.80
C ARG A 143 12.28 12.00 6.90
N GLY A 144 12.59 12.20 5.62
CA GLY A 144 11.64 12.61 4.59
C GLY A 144 10.52 11.59 4.46
N GLY A 145 10.87 10.31 4.27
CA GLY A 145 9.91 9.22 4.21
C GLY A 145 9.11 9.04 5.50
N ALA A 146 9.73 9.22 6.66
CA ALA A 146 9.06 9.16 7.95
C ALA A 146 7.95 10.20 8.14
N VAL A 147 8.01 11.35 7.45
CA VAL A 147 6.88 12.31 7.48
C VAL A 147 5.62 11.67 6.90
N SER A 148 5.75 10.99 5.76
CA SER A 148 4.65 10.25 5.13
C SER A 148 4.17 9.11 6.05
N GLY A 149 5.11 8.28 6.52
CA GLY A 149 4.81 7.13 7.38
C GLY A 149 4.07 7.46 8.68
N LEU A 150 4.57 8.45 9.42
CA LEU A 150 3.96 8.87 10.68
C LEU A 150 2.61 9.56 10.43
N MET A 151 2.51 10.38 9.39
CA MET A 151 1.27 11.06 9.05
C MET A 151 0.17 10.07 8.68
N VAL A 152 0.45 9.11 7.80
CA VAL A 152 -0.50 8.09 7.35
C VAL A 152 -1.08 7.32 8.54
N VAL A 153 -0.22 6.78 9.41
CA VAL A 153 -0.68 5.99 10.56
C VAL A 153 -1.39 6.85 11.60
N SER A 154 -0.90 8.07 11.87
CA SER A 154 -1.54 9.00 12.80
C SER A 154 -2.89 9.50 12.30
N MET A 155 -3.05 9.83 11.02
CA MET A 155 -4.31 10.28 10.45
C MET A 155 -5.34 9.15 10.41
N SER A 156 -4.90 7.93 10.14
CA SER A 156 -5.75 6.75 10.20
C SER A 156 -6.33 6.56 11.61
N LEU A 157 -5.48 6.56 12.64
CA LEU A 157 -5.93 6.47 14.04
C LEU A 157 -6.79 7.64 14.48
N LEU A 158 -6.37 8.87 14.16
CA LEU A 158 -7.11 10.08 14.53
C LEU A 158 -8.49 10.11 13.86
N GLY A 159 -8.57 9.70 12.60
CA GLY A 159 -9.84 9.65 11.87
C GLY A 159 -10.78 8.60 12.42
N VAL A 160 -10.30 7.37 12.69
CA VAL A 160 -11.13 6.30 13.29
C VAL A 160 -11.58 6.68 14.70
N ALA A 161 -10.66 7.10 15.58
CA ALA A 161 -10.99 7.48 16.96
C ALA A 161 -11.83 8.77 17.03
N GLY A 162 -11.56 9.73 16.16
CA GLY A 162 -12.30 10.99 16.07
C GLY A 162 -13.71 10.78 15.56
N LEU A 163 -13.91 9.98 14.50
CA LEU A 163 -15.24 9.60 14.03
C LEU A 163 -16.00 8.81 15.07
N TYR A 164 -15.35 7.86 15.73
CA TYR A 164 -15.96 7.11 16.84
C TYR A 164 -16.46 8.05 17.94
N ALA A 165 -15.61 8.99 18.40
CA ALA A 165 -15.97 9.96 19.43
C ALA A 165 -17.08 10.92 18.96
N LEU A 166 -17.06 11.34 17.69
CA LEU A 166 -18.07 12.22 17.10
C LEU A 166 -19.44 11.55 17.04
N VAL A 167 -19.52 10.32 16.50
CA VAL A 167 -20.76 9.54 16.44
C VAL A 167 -21.31 9.38 17.85
N LYS A 168 -20.47 8.99 18.81
CA LYS A 168 -20.89 8.80 20.19
C LYS A 168 -21.40 10.09 20.85
N PHE A 169 -20.78 11.22 20.56
CA PHE A 169 -21.18 12.51 21.13
C PHE A 169 -22.52 13.01 20.58
N ILE A 170 -22.76 12.80 19.28
CA ILE A 170 -23.94 13.32 18.57
C ILE A 170 -25.13 12.36 18.64
N SER A 171 -24.87 11.05 18.69
CA SER A 171 -25.90 10.02 18.60
C SER A 171 -25.88 9.10 19.82
N ALA A 172 -27.07 8.65 20.25
CA ALA A 172 -27.24 7.74 21.37
C ALA A 172 -26.98 6.25 20.98
N VAL A 173 -26.05 6.03 20.05
CA VAL A 173 -25.74 4.69 19.51
C VAL A 173 -24.90 3.93 20.53
N GLU A 174 -25.20 2.64 20.68
CA GLU A 174 -24.40 1.73 21.48
C GLU A 174 -22.95 1.70 20.96
N ALA A 175 -21.99 1.86 21.86
CA ALA A 175 -20.59 2.02 21.50
C ALA A 175 -20.02 0.86 20.66
N THR A 176 -20.47 -0.37 20.89
CA THR A 176 -20.04 -1.56 20.12
C THR A 176 -20.57 -1.58 18.68
N ARG A 177 -21.61 -0.78 18.40
CA ARG A 177 -22.20 -0.67 17.05
C ARG A 177 -21.63 0.47 16.21
N ILE A 178 -20.89 1.39 16.82
CA ILE A 178 -20.27 2.53 16.12
C ILE A 178 -19.29 2.10 15.00
N PRO A 179 -18.47 1.04 15.15
CA PRO A 179 -17.58 0.56 14.08
C PRO A 179 -18.30 0.32 12.74
N PHE A 180 -19.55 -0.17 12.76
CA PHE A 180 -20.36 -0.42 11.57
C PHE A 180 -20.88 0.86 10.90
N LEU A 181 -20.92 1.98 11.62
CA LEU A 181 -21.24 3.29 11.04
C LEU A 181 -20.02 3.92 10.38
N ILE A 182 -18.85 3.76 11.01
CA ILE A 182 -17.61 4.39 10.56
C ILE A 182 -16.85 3.55 9.53
N VAL A 183 -17.31 2.33 9.22
CA VAL A 183 -16.77 1.46 8.17
C VAL A 183 -16.69 2.13 6.80
N GLY A 184 -17.57 3.10 6.54
CA GLY A 184 -17.48 3.97 5.37
C GLY A 184 -16.12 4.65 5.24
N TYR A 185 -15.44 4.96 6.34
CA TYR A 185 -14.09 5.57 6.36
C TYR A 185 -13.04 4.70 5.67
N GLY A 186 -13.01 3.40 6.01
CA GLY A 186 -12.11 2.44 5.34
C GLY A 186 -12.42 2.36 3.85
N PHE A 187 -13.70 2.25 3.49
CA PHE A 187 -14.10 2.15 2.08
C PHE A 187 -13.81 3.42 1.26
N GLY A 188 -14.03 4.61 1.83
CA GLY A 188 -13.66 5.87 1.17
C GLY A 188 -12.16 5.98 0.95
N ALA A 189 -11.36 5.49 1.91
CA ALA A 189 -9.93 5.39 1.76
C ALA A 189 -9.53 4.42 0.63
N SER A 190 -10.15 3.24 0.54
CA SER A 190 -9.93 2.24 -0.53
C SER A 190 -10.31 2.72 -1.90
N PHE A 191 -11.43 3.42 -1.98
CA PHE A 191 -11.89 4.00 -3.23
C PHE A 191 -10.84 4.96 -3.80
N VAL A 192 -10.34 5.90 -2.98
CA VAL A 192 -9.30 6.84 -3.41
C VAL A 192 -7.98 6.13 -3.70
N ALA A 193 -7.56 5.22 -2.82
CA ALA A 193 -6.29 4.50 -2.95
C ALA A 193 -6.23 3.72 -4.27
N LEU A 194 -7.34 3.10 -4.70
CA LEU A 194 -7.39 2.34 -5.95
C LEU A 194 -7.04 3.22 -7.15
N PHE A 195 -7.71 4.36 -7.29
CA PHE A 195 -7.47 5.27 -8.42
C PHE A 195 -6.14 6.02 -8.30
N ALA A 196 -5.69 6.31 -7.07
CA ALA A 196 -4.40 6.93 -6.83
C ALA A 196 -3.25 5.99 -7.26
N GLN A 197 -3.27 4.74 -6.78
CA GLN A 197 -2.26 3.73 -7.08
C GLN A 197 -2.27 3.35 -8.56
N LEU A 198 -3.45 3.13 -9.14
CA LEU A 198 -3.57 2.74 -10.54
C LEU A 198 -3.20 3.88 -11.49
N GLY A 199 -3.72 5.08 -11.25
CA GLY A 199 -3.40 6.25 -12.08
C GLY A 199 -1.93 6.66 -11.96
N GLY A 200 -1.37 6.64 -10.74
CA GLY A 200 0.04 6.90 -10.51
C GLY A 200 0.94 5.84 -11.14
N GLY A 201 0.62 4.55 -10.93
CA GLY A 201 1.32 3.41 -11.52
C GLY A 201 1.36 3.42 -13.04
N ILE A 202 0.21 3.67 -13.69
CA ILE A 202 0.14 3.81 -15.16
C ILE A 202 1.01 4.99 -15.62
N TYR A 203 1.00 6.11 -14.90
CA TYR A 203 1.81 7.27 -15.24
C TYR A 203 3.31 6.95 -15.14
N THR A 204 3.80 6.45 -14.01
CA THR A 204 5.24 6.19 -13.81
C THR A 204 5.73 5.16 -14.82
N LYS A 205 5.07 4.00 -14.95
CA LYS A 205 5.59 2.95 -15.82
C LYS A 205 5.44 3.25 -17.30
N ALA A 206 4.47 4.08 -17.70
CA ALA A 206 4.43 4.57 -19.07
C ALA A 206 5.60 5.50 -19.39
N ALA A 207 6.02 6.31 -18.41
CA ALA A 207 7.16 7.21 -18.54
C ALA A 207 8.48 6.44 -18.54
N ASP A 208 8.67 5.54 -17.57
CA ASP A 208 9.82 4.65 -17.41
C ASP A 208 10.07 3.83 -18.69
N VAL A 209 9.09 3.02 -19.12
CA VAL A 209 9.19 2.21 -20.35
C VAL A 209 9.45 3.06 -21.59
N GLY A 210 8.84 4.25 -21.66
CA GLY A 210 9.03 5.16 -22.79
C GLY A 210 10.42 5.80 -22.81
N ALA A 211 10.93 6.19 -21.64
CA ALA A 211 12.26 6.76 -21.47
C ALA A 211 13.34 5.72 -21.76
N ASP A 212 13.21 4.52 -21.20
CA ASP A 212 14.20 3.45 -21.31
C ASP A 212 14.28 2.85 -22.70
N LEU A 213 13.13 2.57 -23.33
CA LEU A 213 13.12 1.97 -24.66
C LEU A 213 13.71 2.90 -25.71
N VAL A 214 13.29 4.17 -25.73
CA VAL A 214 13.76 5.10 -26.76
C VAL A 214 15.15 5.65 -26.40
N GLY A 215 15.44 5.89 -25.13
CA GLY A 215 16.73 6.37 -24.66
C GLY A 215 17.82 5.30 -24.72
N LYS A 216 17.69 4.23 -23.94
CA LYS A 216 18.74 3.21 -23.76
C LYS A 216 18.84 2.28 -24.97
N VAL A 217 17.71 1.81 -25.52
CA VAL A 217 17.71 0.77 -26.56
C VAL A 217 17.84 1.36 -27.97
N GLU A 218 17.09 2.42 -28.28
CA GLU A 218 17.10 3.02 -29.64
C GLU A 218 18.22 4.06 -29.81
N ALA A 219 18.33 5.02 -28.89
CA ALA A 219 19.30 6.13 -29.00
C ALA A 219 20.67 5.81 -28.39
N GLY A 220 20.77 4.81 -27.50
CA GLY A 220 22.02 4.43 -26.83
C GLY A 220 22.55 5.47 -25.84
N ILE A 221 21.67 6.31 -25.29
CA ILE A 221 22.04 7.31 -24.27
C ILE A 221 21.91 6.72 -22.85
N PRO A 222 22.64 7.27 -21.85
CA PRO A 222 22.54 6.86 -20.45
C PRO A 222 21.12 6.93 -19.86
N GLU A 223 20.93 6.22 -18.75
CA GLU A 223 19.77 6.35 -17.86
C GLU A 223 19.71 7.76 -17.28
N ASP A 224 18.50 8.33 -17.15
CA ASP A 224 18.27 9.70 -16.65
C ASP A 224 18.98 10.82 -17.44
N ASP A 225 19.35 10.58 -18.71
CA ASP A 225 20.05 11.57 -19.51
C ASP A 225 19.14 12.79 -19.80
N PRO A 226 19.62 14.03 -19.58
CA PRO A 226 18.82 15.25 -19.78
C PRO A 226 18.44 15.50 -21.25
N ARG A 227 18.97 14.74 -22.21
CA ARG A 227 18.51 14.80 -23.61
C ARG A 227 17.20 14.03 -23.80
N ASN A 228 16.84 13.12 -22.91
CA ASN A 228 15.64 12.33 -23.03
C ASN A 228 14.40 13.10 -22.50
N PRO A 229 13.43 13.49 -23.36
CA PRO A 229 12.26 14.26 -22.96
C PRO A 229 11.35 13.54 -21.96
N ALA A 230 11.47 12.22 -21.80
CA ALA A 230 10.65 11.45 -20.87
C ALA A 230 11.20 11.38 -19.43
N VAL A 231 12.46 11.74 -19.19
CA VAL A 231 13.11 11.57 -17.86
C VAL A 231 12.44 12.41 -16.77
N ILE A 232 12.02 13.65 -17.07
CA ILE A 232 11.24 14.43 -16.10
C ILE A 232 9.90 13.75 -15.81
N ALA A 233 9.25 13.14 -16.81
CA ALA A 233 8.00 12.42 -16.58
C ALA A 233 8.24 11.16 -15.72
N ASP A 234 9.36 10.48 -15.90
CA ASP A 234 9.74 9.31 -15.09
C ASP A 234 9.98 9.69 -13.62
N LEU A 235 10.82 10.70 -13.37
CA LEU A 235 11.10 11.20 -12.02
C LEU A 235 9.84 11.79 -11.34
N VAL A 236 8.94 12.40 -12.11
CA VAL A 236 7.60 12.78 -11.62
C VAL A 236 6.82 11.53 -11.20
N GLY A 237 6.91 10.47 -11.99
CA GLY A 237 6.32 9.16 -11.78
C GLY A 237 6.60 8.59 -10.40
N ASP A 238 7.86 8.58 -9.97
CA ASP A 238 8.24 8.07 -8.65
C ASP A 238 7.53 8.81 -7.50
N ASN A 239 7.25 10.10 -7.69
CA ASN A 239 6.58 10.90 -6.67
C ASN A 239 5.06 10.69 -6.68
N VAL A 240 4.45 10.50 -7.85
CA VAL A 240 2.99 10.39 -7.97
C VAL A 240 2.47 8.95 -7.87
N GLY A 241 3.27 7.97 -8.29
CA GLY A 241 3.00 6.55 -8.12
C GLY A 241 3.57 6.03 -6.80
N ASP A 242 4.90 5.95 -6.71
CA ASP A 242 5.58 5.26 -5.62
C ASP A 242 5.51 5.98 -4.26
N CYS A 243 5.21 7.29 -4.24
CA CYS A 243 4.95 8.02 -3.00
C CYS A 243 3.46 8.29 -2.76
N ALA A 244 2.78 8.99 -3.68
CA ALA A 244 1.39 9.42 -3.45
C ALA A 244 0.42 8.23 -3.43
N GLY A 245 0.52 7.32 -4.41
CA GLY A 245 -0.29 6.11 -4.48
C GLY A 245 -0.08 5.21 -3.26
N ARG A 246 1.19 4.98 -2.89
CA ARG A 246 1.57 4.15 -1.74
C ARG A 246 1.14 4.74 -0.40
N GLY A 247 1.21 6.06 -0.24
CA GLY A 247 0.68 6.76 0.93
C GLY A 247 -0.82 6.53 1.10
N ALA A 248 -1.59 6.56 -0.01
CA ALA A 248 -3.02 6.30 -0.01
C ALA A 248 -3.37 4.82 0.26
N ASP A 249 -2.66 3.87 -0.39
CA ASP A 249 -2.78 2.41 -0.18
C ASP A 249 -2.59 2.03 1.31
N LEU A 250 -1.51 2.50 1.92
CA LEU A 250 -1.21 2.15 3.31
C LEU A 250 -2.10 2.88 4.31
N PHE A 251 -2.54 4.11 4.00
CA PHE A 251 -3.57 4.79 4.79
C PHE A 251 -4.86 3.99 4.83
N GLU A 252 -5.32 3.54 3.67
CA GLU A 252 -6.48 2.66 3.58
C GLU A 252 -6.32 1.38 4.40
N SER A 253 -5.18 0.72 4.25
CA SER A 253 -4.89 -0.56 4.92
C SER A 253 -5.12 -0.42 6.41
N THR A 254 -4.44 0.56 7.00
CA THR A 254 -4.52 0.81 8.44
C THR A 254 -5.93 1.20 8.88
N ALA A 255 -6.67 1.99 8.08
CA ALA A 255 -8.03 2.42 8.42
C ALA A 255 -9.01 1.24 8.42
N ALA A 256 -9.01 0.43 7.35
CA ALA A 256 -9.89 -0.73 7.20
C ALA A 256 -9.57 -1.81 8.23
N GLU A 257 -8.30 -2.11 8.45
CA GLU A 257 -7.84 -3.14 9.40
C GLU A 257 -8.15 -2.74 10.85
N ASN A 258 -8.01 -1.45 11.20
CA ASN A 258 -8.40 -0.94 12.52
C ASN A 258 -9.90 -1.14 12.76
N ILE A 259 -10.76 -0.75 11.81
CA ILE A 259 -12.22 -0.88 11.95
C ILE A 259 -12.64 -2.35 11.97
N GLY A 260 -12.11 -3.18 11.07
CA GLY A 260 -12.42 -4.62 11.05
C GLY A 260 -12.00 -5.32 12.35
N ALA A 261 -10.85 -4.95 12.91
CA ALA A 261 -10.40 -5.49 14.19
C ALA A 261 -11.27 -5.02 15.36
N MET A 262 -11.76 -3.78 15.35
CA MET A 262 -12.73 -3.29 16.34
C MET A 262 -14.05 -4.09 16.29
N ILE A 263 -14.54 -4.41 15.09
CA ILE A 263 -15.76 -5.21 14.89
C ILE A 263 -15.58 -6.61 15.50
N LEU A 264 -14.53 -7.34 15.12
CA LEU A 264 -14.28 -8.69 15.65
C LEU A 264 -14.01 -8.68 17.16
N ALA A 265 -13.33 -7.65 17.65
CA ALA A 265 -13.07 -7.45 19.08
C ALA A 265 -14.37 -7.30 19.88
N ALA A 266 -15.29 -6.46 19.40
CA ALA A 266 -16.59 -6.25 20.04
C ALA A 266 -17.43 -7.53 20.03
N VAL A 267 -17.55 -8.18 18.88
CA VAL A 267 -18.33 -9.44 18.74
C VAL A 267 -17.79 -10.56 19.62
N MET A 268 -16.46 -10.68 19.75
CA MET A 268 -15.85 -11.65 20.65
C MET A 268 -16.14 -11.31 22.11
N ALA A 269 -15.93 -10.05 22.51
CA ALA A 269 -16.08 -9.63 23.90
C ALA A 269 -17.53 -9.71 24.41
N GLU A 270 -18.53 -9.42 23.56
CA GLU A 270 -19.95 -9.54 23.90
C GLU A 270 -20.39 -11.00 24.17
N LYS A 271 -19.67 -11.99 23.64
CA LYS A 271 -19.93 -13.41 23.89
C LYS A 271 -19.32 -13.93 25.19
N VAL A 272 -18.48 -13.13 25.86
CA VAL A 272 -17.84 -13.53 27.12
C VAL A 272 -18.86 -13.39 28.26
N PRO A 273 -19.13 -14.46 29.02
CA PRO A 273 -20.04 -14.39 30.17
C PRO A 273 -19.57 -13.36 31.21
N ASP A 274 -20.50 -12.62 31.79
CA ASP A 274 -20.27 -11.62 32.84
C ASP A 274 -19.29 -10.49 32.46
N ALA A 275 -19.08 -10.27 31.16
CA ALA A 275 -18.22 -9.20 30.66
C ALA A 275 -18.79 -7.82 31.02
N ASN A 276 -18.05 -7.06 31.82
CA ASN A 276 -18.40 -5.68 32.12
C ASN A 276 -18.36 -4.84 30.82
N PRO A 277 -19.35 -3.95 30.56
CA PRO A 277 -19.35 -3.06 29.40
C PRO A 277 -18.03 -2.29 29.19
N LEU A 278 -17.36 -1.86 30.27
CA LEU A 278 -16.06 -1.18 30.19
C LEU A 278 -14.93 -2.09 29.68
N TRP A 279 -14.98 -3.38 29.97
CA TRP A 279 -14.01 -4.35 29.44
C TRP A 279 -14.25 -4.61 27.95
N ILE A 280 -15.51 -4.79 27.53
CA ILE A 280 -15.90 -4.94 26.12
C ILE A 280 -15.35 -3.77 25.29
N LEU A 281 -15.51 -2.54 25.80
CA LEU A 281 -14.96 -1.33 25.17
C LEU A 281 -13.42 -1.34 25.13
N GLY A 282 -12.77 -1.83 26.17
CA GLY A 282 -11.32 -2.02 26.21
C GLY A 282 -10.82 -2.96 25.12
N VAL A 283 -11.48 -4.12 24.97
CA VAL A 283 -11.17 -5.10 23.92
C VAL A 283 -11.43 -4.51 22.54
N MET A 284 -12.56 -3.82 22.35
CA MET A 284 -12.89 -3.14 21.09
C MET A 284 -11.83 -2.10 20.69
N LEU A 285 -11.33 -1.29 21.64
CA LEU A 285 -10.33 -0.25 21.38
C LEU A 285 -8.87 -0.76 21.38
N PHE A 286 -8.63 -2.02 21.75
CA PHE A 286 -7.29 -2.63 21.77
C PHE A 286 -6.50 -2.45 20.46
N PRO A 287 -7.07 -2.68 19.26
CA PRO A 287 -6.36 -2.48 17.99
C PRO A 287 -5.78 -1.06 17.85
N LEU A 288 -6.53 -0.04 18.27
CA LEU A 288 -6.13 1.36 18.18
C LEU A 288 -5.02 1.70 19.19
N VAL A 289 -5.13 1.17 20.42
CA VAL A 289 -4.11 1.36 21.46
C VAL A 289 -2.80 0.67 21.08
N ALA A 290 -2.87 -0.56 20.56
CA ALA A 290 -1.70 -1.29 20.08
C ALA A 290 -0.98 -0.53 18.95
N ARG A 291 -1.74 0.03 17.99
CA ARG A 291 -1.19 0.87 16.92
C ARG A 291 -0.57 2.17 17.45
N ALA A 292 -1.18 2.80 18.45
CA ALA A 292 -0.66 4.02 19.06
C ALA A 292 0.74 3.78 19.66
N PHE A 293 0.96 2.68 20.38
CA PHE A 293 2.30 2.30 20.84
C PHE A 293 3.28 2.08 19.68
N GLY A 294 2.79 1.51 18.56
CA GLY A 294 3.55 1.37 17.32
C GLY A 294 4.07 2.68 16.73
N ILE A 295 3.31 3.78 16.84
CA ILE A 295 3.78 5.12 16.42
C ILE A 295 4.99 5.54 17.25
N ILE A 296 4.91 5.42 18.57
CA ILE A 296 6.00 5.81 19.48
C ILE A 296 7.26 4.99 19.16
N ALA A 297 7.09 3.67 19.02
CA ALA A 297 8.19 2.76 18.68
C ALA A 297 8.83 3.11 17.33
N SER A 298 8.02 3.44 16.32
CA SER A 298 8.49 3.83 14.99
C SER A 298 9.26 5.15 15.04
N VAL A 299 8.79 6.15 15.80
CA VAL A 299 9.50 7.43 16.00
C VAL A 299 10.90 7.18 16.57
N VAL A 300 11.01 6.37 17.62
CA VAL A 300 12.32 6.05 18.22
C VAL A 300 13.21 5.34 17.21
N GLY A 301 12.69 4.33 16.50
CA GLY A 301 13.45 3.62 15.46
C GLY A 301 13.98 4.56 14.37
N ILE A 302 13.13 5.46 13.86
CA ILE A 302 13.49 6.43 12.81
C ILE A 302 14.62 7.36 13.28
N LEU A 303 14.54 7.85 14.52
CA LEU A 303 15.55 8.77 15.07
C LEU A 303 16.90 8.10 15.31
N MET A 304 16.92 6.78 15.50
CA MET A 304 18.12 5.97 15.75
C MET A 304 18.84 5.51 14.47
N VAL A 305 18.28 5.77 13.28
CA VAL A 305 18.93 5.44 12.00
C VAL A 305 20.22 6.25 11.84
N LYS A 306 21.33 5.51 11.66
CA LYS A 306 22.67 6.06 11.46
C LYS A 306 23.55 5.08 10.68
N VAL A 307 24.26 5.60 9.69
CA VAL A 307 25.28 4.89 8.92
C VAL A 307 26.66 5.26 9.46
N LYS A 308 27.51 4.27 9.69
CA LYS A 308 28.88 4.39 10.21
C LYS A 308 29.90 4.18 9.11
N GLY A 309 30.70 5.21 8.82
CA GLY A 309 31.78 5.13 7.84
C GLY A 309 31.23 4.74 6.47
N ASP A 310 31.79 3.68 5.89
CA ASP A 310 31.40 3.14 4.58
C ASP A 310 30.49 1.90 4.70
N GLU A 311 29.80 1.70 5.83
CA GLU A 311 28.87 0.57 5.96
C GLU A 311 27.67 0.69 4.99
N ASP A 312 27.15 -0.46 4.56
CA ASP A 312 25.92 -0.54 3.76
C ASP A 312 24.76 0.24 4.42
N PRO A 313 24.15 1.22 3.71
CA PRO A 313 23.02 1.99 4.22
C PRO A 313 21.88 1.12 4.78
N MET A 314 21.66 -0.06 4.20
CA MET A 314 20.64 -1.00 4.64
C MET A 314 20.87 -1.49 6.08
N LYS A 315 22.13 -1.61 6.53
CA LYS A 315 22.45 -1.95 7.93
C LYS A 315 22.02 -0.84 8.91
N GLY A 316 22.04 0.42 8.47
CA GLY A 316 21.54 1.56 9.24
C GLY A 316 20.03 1.50 9.41
N LEU A 317 19.31 1.22 8.32
CA LEU A 317 17.84 1.07 8.31
C LEU A 317 17.40 -0.15 9.15
N ASN A 318 17.99 -1.32 8.94
CA ASN A 318 17.65 -2.53 9.69
C ASN A 318 17.80 -2.36 11.20
N ARG A 319 18.83 -1.64 11.66
CA ARG A 319 19.05 -1.36 13.08
C ARG A 319 17.92 -0.53 13.68
N GLY A 320 17.49 0.52 12.96
CA GLY A 320 16.33 1.32 13.37
C GLY A 320 15.04 0.51 13.37
N TYR A 321 14.85 -0.37 12.38
CA TYR A 321 13.71 -1.26 12.30
C TYR A 321 13.63 -2.22 13.48
N TYR A 322 14.72 -2.92 13.82
CA TYR A 322 14.72 -3.86 14.95
C TYR A 322 14.44 -3.17 16.29
N ILE A 323 14.95 -1.94 16.49
CA ILE A 323 14.61 -1.12 17.66
C ILE A 323 13.10 -0.84 17.69
N ALA A 324 12.52 -0.43 16.55
CA ALA A 324 11.08 -0.19 16.46
C ALA A 324 10.26 -1.46 16.74
N VAL A 325 10.66 -2.63 16.20
CA VAL A 325 9.99 -3.91 16.45
C VAL A 325 9.99 -4.27 17.94
N ILE A 326 11.15 -4.19 18.61
CA ILE A 326 11.28 -4.54 20.03
C ILE A 326 10.40 -3.62 20.88
N LEU A 327 10.46 -2.31 20.65
CA LEU A 327 9.66 -1.34 21.40
C LEU A 327 8.16 -1.47 21.12
N ALA A 328 7.78 -1.75 19.87
CA ALA A 328 6.40 -1.99 19.49
C ALA A 328 5.85 -3.23 20.20
N MET A 329 6.63 -4.31 20.30
CA MET A 329 6.22 -5.53 21.01
C MET A 329 6.11 -5.34 22.52
N ILE A 330 6.96 -4.51 23.13
CA ILE A 330 6.80 -4.13 24.55
C ILE A 330 5.47 -3.38 24.73
N GLY A 331 5.18 -2.39 23.88
CA GLY A 331 3.90 -1.68 23.90
C GLY A 331 2.70 -2.59 23.65
N PHE A 332 2.83 -3.55 22.73
CA PHE A 332 1.81 -4.55 22.42
C PHE A 332 1.54 -5.49 23.60
N ALA A 333 2.58 -5.92 24.32
CA ALA A 333 2.45 -6.72 25.54
C ALA A 333 1.69 -5.97 26.64
N ILE A 334 2.04 -4.69 26.84
CA ILE A 334 1.38 -3.81 27.80
C ILE A 334 -0.11 -3.66 27.42
N ALA A 335 -0.42 -3.34 26.16
CA ALA A 335 -1.79 -3.23 25.67
C ALA A 335 -2.58 -4.53 25.83
N SER A 336 -1.95 -5.68 25.52
CA SER A 336 -2.59 -7.00 25.64
C SER A 336 -2.92 -7.30 27.10
N ARG A 337 -1.96 -7.13 28.02
CA ARG A 337 -2.17 -7.35 29.46
C ARG A 337 -3.22 -6.41 30.04
N TRP A 338 -3.25 -5.17 29.57
CA TRP A 338 -4.14 -4.13 30.09
C TRP A 338 -5.58 -4.30 29.61
N LEU A 339 -5.79 -4.60 28.33
CA LEU A 339 -7.11 -4.58 27.70
C LEU A 339 -7.73 -5.97 27.49
N LEU A 340 -6.93 -7.02 27.37
CA LEU A 340 -7.41 -8.37 27.05
C LEU A 340 -7.38 -9.34 28.24
N HIS A 341 -6.93 -8.88 29.41
CA HIS A 341 -7.02 -9.68 30.64
C HIS A 341 -8.44 -9.65 31.20
N HIS A 342 -8.95 -10.82 31.57
CA HIS A 342 -10.25 -10.98 32.21
C HIS A 342 -10.19 -12.07 33.28
N GLU A 343 -11.01 -11.98 34.33
CA GLU A 343 -11.00 -12.92 35.44
C GLU A 343 -11.45 -14.34 35.03
N SER A 344 -12.36 -14.44 34.05
CA SER A 344 -12.81 -15.74 33.52
C SER A 344 -11.73 -16.48 32.72
N ALA A 345 -10.72 -15.77 32.19
CA ALA A 345 -9.60 -16.35 31.47
C ALA A 345 -8.31 -15.54 31.72
N PRO A 346 -7.67 -15.68 32.90
CA PRO A 346 -6.58 -14.81 33.33
C PRO A 346 -5.34 -14.81 32.43
N HIS A 347 -5.13 -15.92 31.69
CA HIS A 347 -4.01 -16.13 30.78
C HIS A 347 -4.32 -15.78 29.32
N ALA A 348 -5.56 -15.40 28.97
CA ALA A 348 -5.96 -15.13 27.58
C ALA A 348 -5.10 -14.07 26.90
N TRP A 349 -4.71 -13.02 27.63
CA TRP A 349 -3.87 -11.94 27.10
C TRP A 349 -2.49 -12.42 26.62
N ILE A 350 -1.96 -13.51 27.20
CA ILE A 350 -0.68 -14.11 26.78
C ILE A 350 -0.84 -14.74 25.40
N ASN A 351 -1.94 -15.46 25.19
CA ASN A 351 -2.24 -16.08 23.90
C ASN A 351 -2.40 -15.02 22.81
N PHE A 352 -3.12 -13.93 23.10
CA PHE A 352 -3.26 -12.82 22.16
C PHE A 352 -1.93 -12.10 21.93
N PHE A 353 -1.09 -11.92 22.94
CA PHE A 353 0.26 -11.39 22.76
C PHE A 353 1.08 -12.27 21.80
N PHE A 354 1.06 -13.59 21.97
CA PHE A 354 1.74 -14.51 21.04
C PHE A 354 1.11 -14.52 19.65
N ALA A 355 -0.21 -14.33 19.52
CA ALA A 355 -0.85 -14.15 18.23
C ALA A 355 -0.32 -12.88 17.53
N GLY A 356 -0.18 -11.77 18.26
CA GLY A 356 0.49 -10.56 17.76
C GLY A 356 1.95 -10.82 17.34
N LEU A 357 2.69 -11.62 18.13
CA LEU A 357 4.06 -12.00 17.79
C LEU A 357 4.13 -12.83 16.49
N ILE A 358 3.17 -13.73 16.24
CA ILE A 358 3.05 -14.44 14.96
C ILE A 358 2.95 -13.45 13.80
N GLY A 359 2.17 -12.38 13.95
CA GLY A 359 2.08 -11.30 12.96
C GLY A 359 3.42 -10.62 12.66
N VAL A 360 4.19 -10.30 13.70
CA VAL A 360 5.54 -9.72 13.54
C VAL A 360 6.51 -10.71 12.90
N VAL A 361 6.49 -11.97 13.32
CA VAL A 361 7.31 -13.03 12.69
C VAL A 361 6.94 -13.20 11.22
N THR A 362 5.64 -13.12 10.90
CA THR A 362 5.14 -13.17 9.52
C THR A 362 5.68 -11.99 8.70
N SER A 363 5.65 -10.77 9.25
CA SER A 363 6.28 -9.59 8.61
C SER A 363 7.73 -9.83 8.28
N VAL A 364 8.50 -10.35 9.24
CA VAL A 364 9.94 -10.63 9.07
C VAL A 364 10.15 -11.75 8.04
N ALA A 365 9.33 -12.80 8.05
CA ALA A 365 9.41 -13.88 7.08
C ALA A 365 9.14 -13.37 5.65
N PHE A 366 8.15 -12.51 5.45
CA PHE A 366 7.87 -11.89 4.15
C PHE A 366 9.03 -11.06 3.63
N VAL A 367 9.73 -10.34 4.53
CA VAL A 367 10.95 -9.60 4.18
C VAL A 367 12.01 -10.55 3.62
N TYR A 368 12.34 -11.62 4.34
CA TYR A 368 13.36 -12.58 3.90
C TYR A 368 12.96 -13.38 2.64
N ILE A 369 11.68 -13.76 2.52
CA ILE A 369 11.18 -14.45 1.33
C ILE A 369 11.30 -13.54 0.11
N THR A 370 10.88 -12.28 0.23
CA THR A 370 10.99 -11.31 -0.87
C THR A 370 12.45 -11.13 -1.27
N GLN A 371 13.36 -10.97 -0.30
CA GLN A 371 14.80 -10.89 -0.57
C GLN A 371 15.34 -12.12 -1.29
N TYR A 372 14.92 -13.32 -0.92
CA TYR A 372 15.35 -14.55 -1.58
C TYR A 372 14.99 -14.58 -3.07
N TYR A 373 13.79 -14.11 -3.42
CA TYR A 373 13.30 -14.14 -4.81
C TYR A 373 13.75 -12.95 -5.65
N THR A 374 14.10 -11.81 -5.05
CA THR A 374 14.42 -10.60 -5.80
C THR A 374 15.91 -10.24 -5.77
N GLU A 375 16.68 -10.50 -4.71
CA GLU A 375 18.08 -10.09 -4.67
C GLU A 375 18.99 -10.95 -5.56
N TYR A 376 19.91 -10.31 -6.28
CA TYR A 376 20.88 -10.95 -7.18
C TYR A 376 21.99 -11.76 -6.49
N LYS A 377 21.87 -12.02 -5.19
CA LYS A 377 22.75 -12.94 -4.44
C LYS A 377 22.20 -14.37 -4.38
N TYR A 378 20.94 -14.56 -4.76
CA TYR A 378 20.25 -15.84 -4.66
C TYR A 378 19.91 -16.43 -6.02
N ARG A 379 19.67 -17.76 -6.01
CA ARG A 379 19.37 -18.57 -7.19
C ARG A 379 18.26 -17.97 -8.09
N PRO A 380 17.11 -17.48 -7.59
CA PRO A 380 16.01 -17.06 -8.48
C PRO A 380 16.43 -15.94 -9.44
N THR A 381 16.95 -14.84 -8.91
CA THR A 381 17.43 -13.71 -9.72
C THR A 381 18.64 -14.06 -10.58
N LEU A 382 19.60 -14.81 -10.05
CA LEU A 382 20.77 -15.25 -10.81
C LEU A 382 20.38 -16.11 -12.02
N SER A 383 19.39 -16.99 -11.88
CA SER A 383 18.92 -17.84 -12.98
C SER A 383 18.32 -17.02 -14.13
N ILE A 384 17.67 -15.89 -13.83
CA ILE A 384 17.13 -14.96 -14.85
C ILE A 384 18.29 -14.24 -15.57
N ALA A 385 19.27 -13.77 -14.81
CA ALA A 385 20.46 -13.13 -15.39
C ALA A 385 21.24 -14.09 -16.29
N GLU A 386 21.45 -15.34 -15.84
CA GLU A 386 22.10 -16.39 -16.62
C GLU A 386 21.33 -16.73 -17.89
N ALA A 387 20.00 -16.86 -17.80
CA ALA A 387 19.14 -17.13 -18.95
C ALA A 387 19.23 -16.04 -20.02
N SER A 388 19.49 -14.79 -19.62
CA SER A 388 19.63 -13.64 -20.53
C SER A 388 20.76 -13.81 -21.55
N GLN A 389 21.76 -14.66 -21.29
CA GLN A 389 22.83 -14.97 -22.25
C GLN A 389 22.33 -15.66 -23.52
N THR A 390 21.15 -16.28 -23.46
CA THR A 390 20.51 -16.95 -24.60
C THR A 390 19.39 -16.13 -25.24
N GLY A 391 19.18 -14.89 -24.76
CA GLY A 391 18.28 -13.90 -25.34
C GLY A 391 17.03 -13.58 -24.52
N PRO A 392 16.15 -12.68 -25.03
CA PRO A 392 14.98 -12.21 -24.29
C PRO A 392 13.94 -13.29 -23.98
N ALA A 393 13.75 -14.27 -24.89
CA ALA A 393 12.74 -15.31 -24.72
C ALA A 393 13.01 -16.19 -23.49
N THR A 394 14.25 -16.64 -23.32
CA THR A 394 14.65 -17.46 -22.16
C THR A 394 14.68 -16.66 -20.87
N ASN A 395 15.06 -15.37 -20.92
CA ASN A 395 14.91 -14.46 -19.79
C ASN A 395 13.44 -14.39 -19.31
N ILE A 396 12.49 -14.18 -20.24
CA ILE A 396 11.06 -14.09 -19.90
C ILE A 396 10.53 -15.42 -19.38
N ILE A 397 10.87 -16.54 -20.03
CA ILE A 397 10.44 -17.88 -19.59
C ILE A 397 10.90 -18.15 -18.16
N THR A 398 12.18 -17.88 -17.86
CA THR A 398 12.74 -18.10 -16.52
C THR A 398 12.13 -17.14 -15.49
N GLY A 399 11.93 -15.87 -15.82
CA GLY A 399 11.33 -14.91 -14.90
C GLY A 399 9.86 -15.21 -14.58
N VAL A 400 9.07 -15.66 -15.55
CA VAL A 400 7.70 -16.15 -15.31
C VAL A 400 7.72 -17.40 -14.43
N ALA A 401 8.63 -18.34 -14.67
CA ALA A 401 8.77 -19.54 -13.85
C ALA A 401 9.12 -19.20 -12.39
N VAL A 402 10.09 -18.30 -12.17
CA VAL A 402 10.45 -17.78 -10.84
C VAL A 402 9.25 -17.08 -10.19
N GLY A 403 8.50 -16.28 -10.94
CA GLY A 403 7.29 -15.62 -10.47
C GLY A 403 6.23 -16.61 -9.99
N LEU A 404 6.02 -17.71 -10.70
CA LEU A 404 5.05 -18.74 -10.30
C LEU A 404 5.54 -19.50 -9.06
N GLU A 405 6.82 -19.86 -9.03
CA GLU A 405 7.49 -20.51 -7.89
C GLU A 405 7.37 -19.68 -6.61
N CYS A 406 7.52 -18.36 -6.71
CA CYS A 406 7.58 -17.48 -5.55
C CYS A 406 6.28 -17.40 -4.74
N THR A 407 5.17 -17.90 -5.27
CA THR A 407 3.89 -17.96 -4.56
C THR A 407 3.87 -19.00 -3.43
N ALA A 408 4.72 -20.02 -3.49
CA ALA A 408 4.68 -21.16 -2.57
C ALA A 408 5.02 -20.77 -1.12
N LEU A 409 6.18 -20.14 -0.89
CA LEU A 409 6.64 -19.79 0.46
C LEU A 409 5.73 -18.77 1.16
N PRO A 410 5.30 -17.65 0.51
CA PRO A 410 4.35 -16.72 1.09
C PRO A 410 3.05 -17.38 1.55
N VAL A 411 2.47 -18.27 0.73
CA VAL A 411 1.23 -18.98 1.08
C VAL A 411 1.42 -19.91 2.27
N LEU A 412 2.54 -20.63 2.34
CA LEU A 412 2.85 -21.48 3.49
C LEU A 412 2.99 -20.66 4.78
N VAL A 413 3.65 -19.51 4.71
CA VAL A 413 3.81 -18.61 5.86
C VAL A 413 2.46 -18.02 6.28
N ILE A 414 1.64 -17.54 5.34
CA ILE A 414 0.28 -17.04 5.63
C ILE A 414 -0.56 -18.13 6.28
N SER A 415 -0.52 -19.35 5.75
CA SER A 415 -1.29 -20.48 6.27
C SER A 415 -0.88 -20.82 7.70
N ALA A 416 0.42 -20.90 7.97
CA ALA A 416 0.95 -21.12 9.31
C ALA A 416 0.58 -19.98 10.28
N ALA A 417 0.60 -18.73 9.80
CA ALA A 417 0.25 -17.57 10.60
C ALA A 417 -1.23 -17.54 10.98
N ILE A 418 -2.13 -17.77 10.00
CA ILE A 418 -3.58 -17.82 10.24
C ILE A 418 -3.92 -18.97 11.20
N LEU A 419 -3.42 -20.18 10.94
CA LEU A 419 -3.70 -21.34 11.79
C LEU A 419 -3.12 -21.17 13.20
N GLY A 420 -1.88 -20.69 13.32
CA GLY A 420 -1.24 -20.46 14.61
C GLY A 420 -1.95 -19.38 15.44
N ALA A 421 -2.29 -18.24 14.80
CA ALA A 421 -3.02 -17.17 15.46
C ALA A 421 -4.45 -17.58 15.85
N TYR A 422 -5.14 -18.31 14.96
CA TYR A 422 -6.46 -18.86 15.24
C TYR A 422 -6.42 -19.85 16.42
N TYR A 423 -5.44 -20.76 16.44
CA TYR A 423 -5.27 -21.73 17.52
C TYR A 423 -5.01 -21.05 18.86
N LEU A 424 -4.15 -20.03 18.90
CA LEU A 424 -3.91 -19.26 20.12
C LEU A 424 -5.16 -18.54 20.61
N GLY A 425 -5.95 -17.96 19.69
CA GLY A 425 -7.24 -17.36 20.01
C GLY A 425 -8.25 -18.39 20.53
N ALA A 426 -8.36 -19.55 19.89
CA ALA A 426 -9.28 -20.62 20.29
C ALA A 426 -8.91 -21.26 21.64
N THR A 427 -7.62 -21.30 21.99
CA THR A 427 -7.13 -21.82 23.27
C THR A 427 -7.00 -20.74 24.35
N SER A 428 -7.46 -19.51 24.09
CA SER A 428 -7.42 -18.39 25.05
C SER A 428 -8.32 -18.57 26.28
N GLY A 429 -9.28 -19.48 26.21
CA GLY A 429 -10.32 -19.67 27.22
C GLY A 429 -11.61 -18.91 26.93
N PHE A 430 -11.62 -18.01 25.94
CA PHE A 430 -12.84 -17.36 25.44
C PHE A 430 -13.47 -18.17 24.30
N LYS A 431 -14.80 -18.26 24.33
CA LYS A 431 -15.58 -18.93 23.28
C LYS A 431 -15.49 -18.17 21.96
N ASP A 432 -15.31 -18.90 20.85
CA ASP A 432 -15.22 -18.37 19.48
C ASP A 432 -14.11 -17.31 19.27
N ALA A 433 -13.08 -17.25 20.11
CA ALA A 433 -12.04 -16.21 20.05
C ALA A 433 -10.93 -16.47 19.01
N GLY A 434 -11.02 -17.56 18.23
CA GLY A 434 -10.03 -17.89 17.19
C GLY A 434 -9.92 -16.80 16.10
N LEU A 435 -11.05 -16.28 15.62
CA LEU A 435 -11.06 -15.21 14.61
C LEU A 435 -10.41 -13.94 15.15
N PHE A 436 -10.70 -13.57 16.41
CA PHE A 436 -10.03 -12.45 17.05
C PHE A 436 -8.52 -12.65 17.19
N GLY A 437 -8.05 -13.88 17.42
CA GLY A 437 -6.62 -14.23 17.36
C GLY A 437 -5.96 -13.83 16.04
N THR A 438 -6.61 -14.10 14.90
CA THR A 438 -6.12 -13.67 13.57
C THR A 438 -6.13 -12.15 13.38
N ALA A 439 -7.12 -11.45 13.96
CA ALA A 439 -7.15 -9.99 14.00
C ALA A 439 -5.96 -9.44 14.79
N VAL A 440 -5.65 -10.03 15.95
CA VAL A 440 -4.52 -9.63 16.80
C VAL A 440 -3.19 -9.88 16.08
N ALA A 441 -3.05 -10.97 15.32
CA ALA A 441 -1.89 -11.21 14.47
C ALA A 441 -1.73 -10.13 13.39
N THR A 442 -2.82 -9.76 12.71
CA THR A 442 -2.82 -8.64 11.76
C THR A 442 -2.36 -7.34 12.43
N MET A 443 -2.86 -7.06 13.64
CA MET A 443 -2.42 -5.89 14.43
C MET A 443 -0.94 -5.98 14.82
N GLY A 444 -0.42 -7.16 15.13
CA GLY A 444 1.00 -7.37 15.40
C GLY A 444 1.88 -7.03 14.19
N MET A 445 1.53 -7.56 13.01
CA MET A 445 2.24 -7.27 11.75
C MET A 445 2.32 -5.76 11.48
N LEU A 446 1.21 -5.06 11.70
CA LEU A 446 1.06 -3.61 11.48
C LEU A 446 1.69 -2.72 12.56
N ALA A 447 2.24 -3.29 13.64
CA ALA A 447 2.76 -2.52 14.77
C ALA A 447 3.93 -1.60 14.37
N THR A 448 4.64 -1.94 13.31
CA THR A 448 5.76 -1.15 12.76
C THR A 448 5.45 -0.48 11.42
N ALA A 449 4.16 -0.39 11.04
CA ALA A 449 3.73 0.13 9.74
C ALA A 449 4.31 1.52 9.41
N ALA A 450 4.38 2.43 10.40
CA ALA A 450 4.95 3.77 10.18
C ALA A 450 6.45 3.73 9.83
N TYR A 451 7.21 2.80 10.40
CA TYR A 451 8.62 2.60 10.05
C TYR A 451 8.77 1.97 8.67
N ILE A 452 7.97 0.94 8.36
CA ILE A 452 7.98 0.29 7.04
C ILE A 452 7.64 1.31 5.95
N LEU A 453 6.61 2.14 6.15
CA LEU A 453 6.23 3.17 5.18
C LEU A 453 7.29 4.27 5.02
N ALA A 454 8.04 4.57 6.08
CA ALA A 454 9.20 5.45 5.98
C ALA A 454 10.29 4.87 5.05
N MET A 455 10.52 3.55 5.11
CA MET A 455 11.43 2.85 4.18
C MET A 455 10.86 2.74 2.76
N ASP A 456 9.54 2.65 2.61
CA ASP A 456 8.90 2.63 1.28
C ASP A 456 9.15 3.96 0.56
N THR A 457 8.89 5.07 1.27
CA THR A 457 9.10 6.43 0.73
C THR A 457 10.59 6.79 0.63
N PHE A 458 11.48 6.12 1.37
CA PHE A 458 12.92 6.31 1.25
C PHE A 458 13.41 6.01 -0.18
N GLY A 459 12.89 4.95 -0.82
CA GLY A 459 13.31 4.54 -2.15
C GLY A 459 13.13 5.61 -3.22
N PRO A 460 11.89 6.09 -3.47
CA PRO A 460 11.64 7.16 -4.44
C PRO A 460 12.42 8.45 -4.16
N ILE A 461 12.68 8.77 -2.89
CA ILE A 461 13.48 9.95 -2.52
C ILE A 461 14.94 9.79 -2.97
N THR A 462 15.51 8.59 -2.82
CA THR A 462 16.90 8.31 -3.22
C THR A 462 17.04 8.14 -4.73
N ASP A 463 16.02 7.57 -5.37
CA ASP A 463 15.90 7.40 -6.82
C ASP A 463 15.95 8.75 -7.54
N ASN A 464 15.02 9.65 -7.17
CA ASN A 464 15.01 11.03 -7.64
C ASN A 464 16.29 11.82 -7.28
N ALA A 465 16.94 11.50 -6.15
CA ALA A 465 18.21 12.13 -5.82
C ALA A 465 19.30 11.74 -6.83
N GLY A 466 19.33 10.49 -7.29
CA GLY A 466 20.19 10.02 -8.36
C GLY A 466 19.90 10.72 -9.69
N GLY A 467 18.63 10.78 -10.10
CA GLY A 467 18.22 11.49 -11.32
C GLY A 467 18.60 12.98 -11.30
N ILE A 468 18.44 13.68 -10.16
CA ILE A 468 18.88 15.08 -10.02
C ILE A 468 20.40 15.22 -10.17
N ILE A 469 21.20 14.30 -9.62
CA ILE A 469 22.66 14.30 -9.72
C ILE A 469 23.11 14.09 -11.18
N GLU A 470 22.49 13.16 -11.90
CA GLU A 470 22.78 12.85 -13.31
C GLU A 470 22.41 14.03 -14.22
N MET A 471 21.16 14.50 -14.15
CA MET A 471 20.64 15.56 -15.01
C MET A 471 21.30 16.92 -14.77
N SER A 472 21.92 17.13 -13.60
CA SER A 472 22.66 18.34 -13.29
C SER A 472 24.17 18.20 -13.48
N HIS A 473 24.62 17.13 -14.14
CA HIS A 473 26.02 16.86 -14.49
C HIS A 473 26.99 16.97 -13.31
N GLN A 474 26.58 16.45 -12.16
CA GLN A 474 27.48 16.39 -10.99
C GLN A 474 28.57 15.31 -11.20
N PRO A 475 29.69 15.37 -10.45
CA PRO A 475 30.77 14.41 -10.61
C PRO A 475 30.33 12.95 -10.45
N GLU A 476 30.91 12.05 -11.24
CA GLU A 476 30.56 10.62 -11.27
C GLU A 476 30.70 9.92 -9.90
N GLU A 477 31.62 10.39 -9.05
CA GLU A 477 31.76 9.89 -7.67
C GLU A 477 30.47 10.11 -6.86
N ILE A 478 29.75 11.21 -7.09
CA ILE A 478 28.49 11.51 -6.40
C ILE A 478 27.38 10.61 -6.92
N ARG A 479 27.36 10.34 -8.25
CA ARG A 479 26.43 9.37 -8.85
C ARG A 479 26.61 7.98 -8.24
N LYS A 480 27.85 7.51 -8.08
CA LYS A 480 28.15 6.23 -7.41
C LYS A 480 27.61 6.17 -5.97
N ARG A 481 27.63 7.29 -5.23
CA ARG A 481 27.05 7.37 -3.88
C ARG A 481 25.52 7.29 -3.94
N THR A 482 24.88 7.97 -4.88
CA THR A 482 23.41 7.92 -5.03
C THR A 482 22.93 6.59 -5.59
N ASP A 483 23.67 5.93 -6.47
CA ASP A 483 23.34 4.60 -7.00
C ASP A 483 23.34 3.56 -5.88
N ARG A 484 24.26 3.69 -4.92
CA ARG A 484 24.25 2.86 -3.72
C ARG A 484 23.02 3.12 -2.84
N LEU A 485 22.55 4.37 -2.75
CA LEU A 485 21.33 4.69 -2.01
C LEU A 485 20.09 4.15 -2.72
N ASP A 486 20.05 4.31 -4.04
CA ASP A 486 18.98 3.81 -4.90
C ASP A 486 18.88 2.28 -4.85
N ALA A 487 20.00 1.55 -4.90
CA ALA A 487 20.00 0.10 -4.72
C ALA A 487 19.37 -0.34 -3.38
N VAL A 488 19.64 0.40 -2.31
CA VAL A 488 18.99 0.18 -1.00
C VAL A 488 17.52 0.57 -1.06
N GLY A 489 17.17 1.65 -1.76
CA GLY A 489 15.81 2.08 -2.05
C GLY A 489 14.97 1.03 -2.78
N ASN A 490 15.52 0.40 -3.82
CA ASN A 490 14.86 -0.68 -4.55
C ASN A 490 14.65 -1.91 -3.68
N THR A 491 15.62 -2.21 -2.82
CA THR A 491 15.46 -3.25 -1.80
C THR A 491 14.32 -2.91 -0.84
N THR A 492 14.25 -1.68 -0.33
CA THR A 492 13.17 -1.27 0.59
C THR A 492 11.80 -1.25 -0.10
N LYS A 493 11.69 -0.77 -1.36
CA LYS A 493 10.49 -0.83 -2.20
C LYS A 493 10.00 -2.28 -2.36
N ALA A 494 10.90 -3.24 -2.59
CA ALA A 494 10.51 -4.65 -2.70
C ALA A 494 10.01 -5.20 -1.35
N LEU A 495 10.74 -4.94 -0.28
CA LEU A 495 10.38 -5.38 1.07
C LEU A 495 9.01 -4.86 1.53
N THR A 496 8.70 -3.61 1.25
CA THR A 496 7.43 -2.96 1.61
C THR A 496 6.27 -3.46 0.76
N LYS A 497 6.51 -3.81 -0.51
CA LYS A 497 5.53 -4.52 -1.36
C LYS A 497 5.22 -5.91 -0.78
N GLY A 498 6.24 -6.67 -0.40
CA GLY A 498 6.08 -7.96 0.28
C GLY A 498 5.31 -7.84 1.61
N TYR A 499 5.65 -6.82 2.41
CA TYR A 499 4.93 -6.51 3.64
C TYR A 499 3.45 -6.17 3.37
N ALA A 500 3.16 -5.36 2.35
CA ALA A 500 1.79 -5.01 2.00
C ALA A 500 0.96 -6.24 1.58
N ILE A 501 1.56 -7.19 0.85
CA ILE A 501 0.92 -8.49 0.52
C ILE A 501 0.61 -9.26 1.79
N GLY A 502 1.60 -9.46 2.67
CA GLY A 502 1.41 -10.24 3.89
C GLY A 502 0.36 -9.63 4.81
N SER A 503 0.32 -8.31 4.92
CA SER A 503 -0.74 -7.60 5.67
C SER A 503 -2.09 -7.80 5.03
N ALA A 504 -2.21 -7.60 3.71
CA ALA A 504 -3.45 -7.82 2.97
C ALA A 504 -3.96 -9.26 3.14
N ALA A 505 -3.07 -10.25 3.16
CA ALA A 505 -3.41 -11.66 3.32
C ALA A 505 -3.93 -12.01 4.72
N LEU A 506 -3.32 -11.45 5.78
CA LEU A 506 -3.85 -11.62 7.14
C LEU A 506 -5.16 -10.84 7.33
N ALA A 507 -5.22 -9.62 6.79
CA ALA A 507 -6.41 -8.75 6.84
C ALA A 507 -7.58 -9.32 6.04
N ALA A 508 -7.34 -10.06 4.97
CA ALA A 508 -8.36 -10.71 4.16
C ALA A 508 -9.34 -11.55 5.00
N PHE A 509 -8.77 -12.41 5.84
CA PHE A 509 -9.57 -13.31 6.68
C PHE A 509 -10.31 -12.54 7.78
N LEU A 510 -9.66 -11.50 8.34
CA LEU A 510 -10.26 -10.54 9.26
C LEU A 510 -11.49 -9.86 8.65
N LEU A 511 -11.36 -9.29 7.46
CA LEU A 511 -12.43 -8.52 6.83
C LEU A 511 -13.54 -9.42 6.26
N PHE A 512 -13.19 -10.62 5.79
CA PHE A 512 -14.18 -11.65 5.44
C PHE A 512 -15.01 -12.08 6.65
N SER A 513 -14.37 -12.30 7.80
CA SER A 513 -15.08 -12.62 9.05
C SER A 513 -15.99 -11.46 9.48
N ALA A 514 -15.49 -10.22 9.40
CA ALA A 514 -16.29 -9.03 9.68
C ALA A 514 -17.51 -8.93 8.75
N TYR A 515 -17.37 -9.30 7.46
CA TYR A 515 -18.48 -9.37 6.52
C TYR A 515 -19.55 -10.40 6.94
N LEU A 516 -19.14 -11.61 7.32
CA LEU A 516 -20.08 -12.64 7.77
C LEU A 516 -20.81 -12.21 9.05
N ASP A 517 -20.09 -11.63 10.00
CA ASP A 517 -20.70 -11.13 11.24
C ASP A 517 -21.65 -9.97 10.96
N GLU A 518 -21.32 -9.09 10.00
CA GLU A 518 -22.21 -8.03 9.57
C GLU A 518 -23.50 -8.60 8.95
N VAL A 519 -23.39 -9.54 8.01
CA VAL A 519 -24.56 -10.23 7.42
C VAL A 519 -25.44 -10.90 8.48
N ARG A 520 -24.83 -11.44 9.55
CA ARG A 520 -25.54 -12.05 10.69
C ARG A 520 -26.27 -11.02 11.53
N ASN A 521 -25.66 -9.87 11.78
CA ASN A 521 -26.32 -8.75 12.47
C ASN A 521 -27.54 -8.26 11.69
N TYR A 522 -27.52 -8.36 10.35
CA TYR A 522 -28.66 -8.06 9.47
C TYR A 522 -29.74 -9.17 9.41
N GLY A 523 -29.65 -10.20 10.25
CA GLY A 523 -30.68 -11.23 10.43
C GLY A 523 -30.58 -12.44 9.51
N LEU A 524 -29.63 -12.48 8.56
CA LEU A 524 -29.32 -13.70 7.83
C LEU A 524 -28.36 -14.56 8.65
N ASN A 525 -28.84 -15.70 9.16
CA ASN A 525 -28.02 -16.62 9.94
C ASN A 525 -27.06 -17.43 9.05
N LEU A 526 -26.17 -16.73 8.33
CA LEU A 526 -25.14 -17.30 7.49
C LEU A 526 -23.99 -17.78 8.38
N LYS A 527 -24.09 -19.02 8.86
CA LYS A 527 -23.06 -19.64 9.71
C LYS A 527 -21.79 -20.03 8.94
N SER A 528 -21.94 -20.33 7.66
CA SER A 528 -20.88 -20.79 6.78
C SER A 528 -21.22 -20.44 5.33
N VAL A 529 -20.19 -20.24 4.52
CA VAL A 529 -20.31 -20.11 3.07
C VAL A 529 -20.17 -21.50 2.47
N ASP A 530 -21.25 -22.05 1.93
CA ASP A 530 -21.25 -23.39 1.36
C ASP A 530 -20.89 -23.34 -0.13
N ILE A 531 -19.62 -23.63 -0.44
CA ILE A 531 -19.11 -23.63 -1.81
C ILE A 531 -19.72 -24.73 -2.70
N ALA A 532 -20.41 -25.72 -2.11
CA ALA A 532 -21.09 -26.76 -2.87
C ALA A 532 -22.37 -26.25 -3.57
N LYS A 533 -22.88 -25.07 -3.19
CA LYS A 533 -24.02 -24.43 -3.88
C LYS A 533 -23.56 -23.84 -5.22
N PRO A 534 -24.27 -24.11 -6.34
CA PRO A 534 -23.89 -23.62 -7.66
C PRO A 534 -23.70 -22.10 -7.72
N GLU A 535 -24.58 -21.32 -7.09
CA GLU A 535 -24.53 -19.86 -7.07
C GLU A 535 -23.28 -19.36 -6.35
N VAL A 536 -22.95 -19.97 -5.22
CA VAL A 536 -21.78 -19.66 -4.41
C VAL A 536 -20.49 -20.03 -5.16
N PHE A 537 -20.47 -21.17 -5.84
CA PHE A 537 -19.37 -21.58 -6.72
C PHE A 537 -19.18 -20.63 -7.90
N ILE A 538 -20.27 -20.16 -8.52
CA ILE A 538 -20.20 -19.12 -9.57
C ILE A 538 -19.63 -17.83 -8.99
N GLY A 539 -20.07 -17.41 -7.79
CA GLY A 539 -19.48 -16.27 -7.08
C GLY A 539 -17.96 -16.38 -6.92
N ALA A 540 -17.48 -17.57 -6.52
CA ALA A 540 -16.05 -17.87 -6.43
C ALA A 540 -15.33 -17.72 -7.78
N LEU A 541 -15.85 -18.32 -8.85
CA LEU A 541 -15.29 -18.20 -10.19
C LEU A 541 -15.23 -16.75 -10.67
N LEU A 542 -16.28 -15.98 -10.43
CA LEU A 542 -16.35 -14.57 -10.77
C LEU A 542 -15.33 -13.74 -9.97
N GLY A 543 -15.10 -14.09 -8.70
CA GLY A 543 -14.04 -13.50 -7.87
C GLY A 543 -12.64 -13.76 -8.43
N GLY A 544 -12.34 -15.00 -8.80
CA GLY A 544 -11.08 -15.34 -9.47
C GLY A 544 -10.91 -14.61 -10.81
N MET A 545 -11.95 -14.62 -11.64
CA MET A 545 -11.98 -13.92 -12.92
C MET A 545 -11.74 -12.41 -12.78
N LEU A 546 -12.34 -11.77 -11.77
CA LEU A 546 -12.19 -10.34 -11.50
C LEU A 546 -10.72 -9.95 -11.36
N VAL A 547 -9.95 -10.72 -10.58
CA VAL A 547 -8.53 -10.48 -10.35
C VAL A 547 -7.74 -10.52 -11.66
N PHE A 548 -7.94 -11.57 -12.46
CA PHE A 548 -7.25 -11.73 -13.75
C PHE A 548 -7.63 -10.63 -14.75
N LEU A 549 -8.91 -10.29 -14.86
CA LEU A 549 -9.38 -9.22 -15.75
C LEU A 549 -8.85 -7.86 -15.32
N PHE A 550 -8.86 -7.57 -14.03
CA PHE A 550 -8.30 -6.34 -13.48
C PHE A 550 -6.82 -6.21 -13.85
N SER A 551 -6.02 -7.25 -13.61
CA SER A 551 -4.60 -7.24 -13.95
C SER A 551 -4.35 -7.09 -15.45
N ALA A 552 -5.12 -7.80 -16.29
CA ALA A 552 -5.01 -7.66 -17.74
C ALA A 552 -5.31 -6.23 -18.20
N PHE A 553 -6.30 -5.57 -17.61
CA PHE A 553 -6.65 -4.18 -17.92
C PHE A 553 -5.58 -3.19 -17.43
N ALA A 554 -5.04 -3.40 -16.25
CA ALA A 554 -3.96 -2.59 -15.69
C ALA A 554 -2.67 -2.68 -16.54
N ILE A 555 -2.24 -3.89 -16.92
CA ILE A 555 -1.05 -4.09 -17.77
C ILE A 555 -1.28 -3.46 -19.16
N ARG A 556 -2.46 -3.67 -19.75
CA ARG A 556 -2.79 -3.10 -21.07
C ARG A 556 -2.87 -1.57 -21.03
N ALA A 557 -3.29 -0.99 -19.91
CA ALA A 557 -3.31 0.46 -19.69
C ALA A 557 -1.89 1.04 -19.75
N VAL A 558 -0.90 0.41 -19.08
CA VAL A 558 0.52 0.81 -19.17
C VAL A 558 1.01 0.72 -20.60
N GLY A 559 0.78 -0.41 -21.28
CA GLY A 559 1.23 -0.58 -22.67
C GLY A 559 0.67 0.47 -23.64
N ARG A 560 -0.61 0.83 -23.51
CA ARG A 560 -1.22 1.92 -24.30
C ARG A 560 -0.62 3.28 -23.95
N ALA A 561 -0.40 3.55 -22.67
CA ALA A 561 0.15 4.83 -22.21
C ALA A 561 1.64 4.99 -22.62
N ALA A 562 2.45 3.93 -22.50
CA ALA A 562 3.84 3.90 -22.94
C ALA A 562 3.95 4.20 -24.44
N PHE A 563 3.03 3.68 -25.26
CA PHE A 563 3.01 3.98 -26.70
C PHE A 563 2.80 5.46 -27.02
N TYR A 564 2.05 6.19 -26.19
CA TYR A 564 1.92 7.64 -26.35
C TYR A 564 3.24 8.36 -26.10
N ILE A 565 4.00 7.95 -25.06
CA ILE A 565 5.32 8.51 -24.77
C ILE A 565 6.33 8.14 -25.85
N ILE A 566 6.45 6.86 -26.21
CA ILE A 566 7.43 6.40 -27.21
C ILE A 566 7.29 7.20 -28.51
N LYS A 567 6.05 7.43 -28.96
CA LYS A 567 5.78 8.28 -30.13
C LYS A 567 6.25 9.72 -29.94
N ASP A 568 6.03 10.28 -28.76
CA ASP A 568 6.43 11.66 -28.47
C ASP A 568 7.94 11.80 -28.40
N VAL A 569 8.65 10.92 -27.68
CA VAL A 569 10.11 10.95 -27.59
C VAL A 569 10.74 10.84 -28.98
N ARG A 570 10.28 9.88 -29.80
CA ARG A 570 10.74 9.73 -31.19
C ARG A 570 10.44 10.97 -32.04
N ALA A 571 9.25 11.55 -31.89
CA ALA A 571 8.89 12.77 -32.60
C ALA A 571 9.81 13.93 -32.20
N GLN A 572 10.09 14.12 -30.91
CA GLN A 572 10.99 15.19 -30.47
C GLN A 572 12.42 15.01 -30.99
N PHE A 573 12.96 13.79 -30.98
CA PHE A 573 14.29 13.53 -31.57
C PHE A 573 14.35 13.76 -33.09
N GLN A 574 13.25 13.50 -33.80
CA GLN A 574 13.15 13.76 -35.24
C GLN A 574 12.93 15.26 -35.55
N GLU A 575 12.04 15.92 -34.81
CA GLU A 575 11.70 17.34 -34.94
C GLU A 575 12.89 18.24 -34.58
N LYS A 576 13.68 17.83 -33.58
CA LYS A 576 14.80 18.60 -33.02
C LYS A 576 16.07 17.74 -32.87
N PRO A 577 16.82 17.51 -33.96
CA PRO A 577 18.06 16.72 -33.91
C PRO A 577 19.13 17.29 -32.95
N GLY A 578 19.06 18.59 -32.65
CA GLY A 578 19.92 19.27 -31.68
C GLY A 578 19.83 18.73 -30.26
N ILE A 579 18.75 18.03 -29.90
CA ILE A 579 18.59 17.39 -28.59
C ILE A 579 19.64 16.29 -28.40
N LEU A 580 19.78 15.37 -29.36
CA LEU A 580 20.77 14.27 -29.27
C LEU A 580 22.21 14.80 -29.31
N ALA A 581 22.43 15.91 -30.02
CA ALA A 581 23.71 16.62 -30.05
C ALA A 581 24.01 17.41 -28.76
N GLY A 582 23.05 17.54 -27.84
CA GLY A 582 23.21 18.30 -26.60
C GLY A 582 23.24 19.83 -26.79
N THR A 583 22.76 20.33 -27.93
CA THR A 583 22.73 21.77 -28.26
C THR A 583 21.35 22.39 -28.07
N GLU A 584 20.31 21.59 -27.86
CA GLU A 584 18.93 22.03 -27.65
C GLU A 584 18.26 21.25 -26.51
N ASP A 585 17.47 21.93 -25.69
CA ASP A 585 16.72 21.31 -24.58
C ASP A 585 15.45 20.59 -25.12
N PRO A 586 15.12 19.37 -24.61
CA PRO A 586 13.87 18.70 -24.92
C PRO A 586 12.63 19.39 -24.28
N ASP A 587 11.45 19.12 -24.83
CA ASP A 587 10.17 19.57 -24.25
C ASP A 587 9.64 18.53 -23.25
N TYR A 588 10.06 18.68 -22.00
CA TYR A 588 9.58 17.86 -20.89
C TYR A 588 8.09 18.05 -20.59
N GLY A 589 7.58 19.28 -20.74
CA GLY A 589 6.21 19.63 -20.38
C GLY A 589 5.19 18.92 -21.28
N ARG A 590 5.52 18.81 -22.58
CA ARG A 590 4.76 18.03 -23.55
C ARG A 590 4.67 16.54 -23.16
N CYS A 591 5.79 15.91 -22.81
CA CYS A 591 5.81 14.51 -22.34
C CYS A 591 4.93 14.33 -21.10
N VAL A 592 5.10 15.17 -20.07
CA VAL A 592 4.32 15.14 -18.83
C VAL A 592 2.82 15.27 -19.09
N ASP A 593 2.40 16.19 -19.97
CA ASP A 593 0.98 16.39 -20.30
C ASP A 593 0.36 15.17 -21.01
N ILE A 594 1.09 14.58 -21.97
CA ILE A 594 0.65 13.41 -22.73
C ILE A 594 0.42 12.22 -21.81
N VAL A 595 1.39 11.88 -20.96
CA VAL A 595 1.27 10.73 -20.07
C VAL A 595 0.27 10.96 -18.94
N THR A 596 0.13 12.21 -18.45
CA THR A 596 -0.94 12.56 -17.52
C THR A 596 -2.31 12.24 -18.12
N LYS A 597 -2.59 12.71 -19.33
CA LYS A 597 -3.87 12.47 -20.01
C LYS A 597 -4.08 10.98 -20.29
N GLY A 598 -3.02 10.30 -20.73
CA GLY A 598 -3.04 8.85 -20.96
C GLY A 598 -3.40 8.09 -19.70
N ALA A 599 -2.66 8.27 -18.61
CA ALA A 599 -2.85 7.54 -17.36
C ALA A 599 -4.26 7.76 -16.75
N LEU A 600 -4.74 9.00 -16.73
CA LEU A 600 -6.07 9.31 -16.17
C LEU A 600 -7.22 8.71 -16.99
N LYS A 601 -7.07 8.61 -18.32
CA LYS A 601 -8.07 7.97 -19.18
C LYS A 601 -8.07 6.46 -18.96
N GLU A 602 -6.89 5.86 -18.89
CA GLU A 602 -6.71 4.41 -18.87
C GLU A 602 -7.03 3.78 -17.50
N MET A 603 -6.93 4.54 -16.39
CA MET A 603 -7.27 4.02 -15.05
C MET A 603 -8.78 3.80 -14.83
N VAL A 604 -9.66 4.44 -15.61
CA VAL A 604 -11.11 4.43 -15.36
C VAL A 604 -11.69 3.02 -15.51
N LEU A 605 -11.35 2.31 -16.58
CA LEU A 605 -11.92 0.98 -16.87
C LEU A 605 -11.58 -0.06 -15.79
N PRO A 606 -10.30 -0.33 -15.45
CA PRO A 606 -9.97 -1.26 -14.37
C PRO A 606 -10.55 -0.81 -13.02
N GLY A 607 -10.59 0.50 -12.74
CA GLY A 607 -11.18 1.02 -11.51
C GLY A 607 -12.70 0.76 -11.41
N LEU A 608 -13.44 0.98 -12.48
CA LEU A 608 -14.88 0.68 -12.53
C LEU A 608 -15.16 -0.82 -12.41
N LEU A 609 -14.35 -1.67 -13.04
CA LEU A 609 -14.47 -3.12 -12.91
C LEU A 609 -14.40 -3.56 -11.44
N ALA A 610 -13.40 -3.06 -10.70
CA ALA A 610 -13.19 -3.38 -9.29
C ALA A 610 -14.38 -3.01 -8.41
N VAL A 611 -15.00 -1.85 -8.66
CA VAL A 611 -16.11 -1.33 -7.84
C VAL A 611 -17.46 -1.94 -8.25
N LEU A 612 -17.73 -2.08 -9.55
CA LEU A 612 -19.04 -2.51 -10.04
C LEU A 612 -19.25 -4.01 -9.98
N MET A 613 -18.20 -4.83 -10.07
CA MET A 613 -18.34 -6.29 -10.11
C MET A 613 -18.98 -6.88 -8.83
N PRO A 614 -18.52 -6.55 -7.60
CA PRO A 614 -19.15 -7.07 -6.38
C PRO A 614 -20.60 -6.59 -6.23
N VAL A 615 -20.89 -5.36 -6.66
CA VAL A 615 -22.24 -4.77 -6.65
C VAL A 615 -23.16 -5.52 -7.61
N ALA A 616 -22.72 -5.76 -8.83
CA ALA A 616 -23.48 -6.47 -9.85
C ALA A 616 -23.77 -7.92 -9.40
N VAL A 617 -22.76 -8.63 -8.90
CA VAL A 617 -22.94 -9.99 -8.37
C VAL A 617 -23.92 -9.99 -7.20
N GLY A 618 -23.74 -9.10 -6.23
CA GLY A 618 -24.64 -9.01 -5.08
C GLY A 618 -26.10 -8.74 -5.45
N ILE A 619 -26.35 -7.80 -6.36
CA ILE A 619 -27.72 -7.46 -6.80
C ILE A 619 -28.34 -8.58 -7.64
N ILE A 620 -27.60 -9.14 -8.60
CA ILE A 620 -28.11 -10.20 -9.49
C ILE A 620 -28.47 -11.45 -8.68
N PHE A 621 -27.57 -11.91 -7.80
CA PHE A 621 -27.82 -13.11 -7.00
C PHE A 621 -28.77 -12.86 -5.82
N LYS A 622 -28.97 -11.61 -5.41
CA LYS A 622 -30.08 -11.25 -4.51
C LYS A 622 -31.44 -11.53 -5.13
N LEU A 623 -31.61 -11.37 -6.45
CA LEU A 623 -32.85 -11.77 -7.14
C LEU A 623 -33.12 -13.27 -7.05
N LEU A 624 -32.08 -14.07 -6.78
CA LEU A 624 -32.14 -15.52 -6.54
C LEU A 624 -32.20 -15.87 -5.04
N GLY A 625 -32.22 -14.88 -4.13
CA GLY A 625 -32.28 -15.08 -2.69
C GLY A 625 -30.96 -15.46 -2.00
N ILE A 626 -29.82 -15.43 -2.71
CA ILE A 626 -28.51 -15.88 -2.21
C ILE A 626 -27.38 -14.85 -2.44
N GLY A 627 -27.73 -13.57 -2.55
CA GLY A 627 -26.81 -12.47 -2.83
C GLY A 627 -25.64 -12.40 -1.85
N ALA A 628 -25.91 -12.33 -0.55
CA ALA A 628 -24.89 -12.19 0.48
C ALA A 628 -23.89 -13.38 0.51
N GLU A 629 -24.38 -14.61 0.46
CA GLU A 629 -23.51 -15.80 0.46
C GLU A 629 -22.66 -15.90 -0.83
N THR A 630 -23.23 -15.52 -1.98
CA THR A 630 -22.50 -15.49 -3.26
C THR A 630 -21.40 -14.44 -3.25
N VAL A 631 -21.68 -13.25 -2.69
CA VAL A 631 -20.68 -12.19 -2.53
C VAL A 631 -19.60 -12.60 -1.54
N ALA A 632 -19.94 -13.32 -0.46
CA ALA A 632 -18.97 -13.87 0.47
C ALA A 632 -17.94 -14.77 -0.25
N SER A 633 -18.41 -15.62 -1.16
CA SER A 633 -17.57 -16.49 -1.96
C SER A 633 -16.72 -15.73 -2.98
N LEU A 634 -17.29 -14.73 -3.65
CA LEU A 634 -16.56 -13.82 -4.53
C LEU A 634 -15.42 -13.12 -3.79
N LEU A 635 -15.71 -12.58 -2.60
CA LEU A 635 -14.74 -11.94 -1.73
C LEU A 635 -13.61 -12.90 -1.37
N MET A 636 -13.94 -14.10 -0.89
CA MET A 636 -12.96 -15.08 -0.42
C MET A 636 -12.05 -15.55 -1.55
N VAL A 637 -12.61 -16.01 -2.69
CA VAL A 637 -11.81 -16.54 -3.79
C VAL A 637 -11.11 -15.44 -4.59
N GLY A 638 -11.75 -14.28 -4.75
CA GLY A 638 -11.10 -13.09 -5.31
C GLY A 638 -9.90 -12.67 -4.47
N THR A 639 -10.00 -12.73 -3.14
CA THR A 639 -8.87 -12.43 -2.27
C THR A 639 -7.74 -13.45 -2.39
N ILE A 640 -8.05 -14.75 -2.33
CA ILE A 640 -7.03 -15.81 -2.47
C ILE A 640 -6.30 -15.67 -3.81
N THR A 641 -7.05 -15.48 -4.90
CA THR A 641 -6.48 -15.30 -6.25
C THR A 641 -5.65 -14.02 -6.31
N GLY A 642 -6.13 -12.94 -5.70
CA GLY A 642 -5.42 -11.66 -5.62
C GLY A 642 -4.08 -11.77 -4.92
N ILE A 643 -4.00 -12.47 -3.77
CA ILE A 643 -2.75 -12.65 -3.01
C ILE A 643 -1.70 -13.38 -3.87
N LEU A 644 -2.12 -14.47 -4.54
CA LEU A 644 -1.24 -15.26 -5.41
C LEU A 644 -0.72 -14.42 -6.58
N LEU A 645 -1.63 -13.72 -7.27
CA LEU A 645 -1.28 -12.98 -8.47
C LEU A 645 -0.49 -11.69 -8.15
N ALA A 646 -0.76 -11.05 -7.03
CA ALA A 646 0.03 -9.91 -6.54
C ALA A 646 1.46 -10.33 -6.19
N THR A 647 1.62 -11.47 -5.52
CA THR A 647 2.94 -12.05 -5.21
C THR A 647 3.70 -12.37 -6.50
N PHE A 648 3.03 -13.03 -7.46
CA PHE A 648 3.59 -13.32 -8.78
C PHE A 648 4.11 -12.04 -9.45
N PHE A 649 3.27 -11.01 -9.58
CA PHE A 649 3.65 -9.79 -10.30
C PHE A 649 4.76 -8.99 -9.61
N ASN A 650 4.67 -8.80 -8.29
CA ASN A 650 5.64 -8.00 -7.56
C ASN A 650 7.04 -8.63 -7.58
N ASN A 651 7.12 -9.94 -7.32
CA ASN A 651 8.41 -10.62 -7.21
C ASN A 651 9.02 -10.94 -8.57
N SER A 652 8.22 -11.30 -9.59
CA SER A 652 8.75 -11.52 -10.95
C SER A 652 9.34 -10.22 -11.53
N GLY A 653 8.61 -9.11 -11.44
CA GLY A 653 9.13 -7.81 -11.89
C GLY A 653 10.37 -7.38 -11.11
N GLY A 654 10.37 -7.52 -9.78
CA GLY A 654 11.55 -7.21 -8.97
C GLY A 654 12.76 -8.11 -9.28
N ALA A 655 12.53 -9.38 -9.63
CA ALA A 655 13.60 -10.31 -10.01
C ALA A 655 14.17 -9.99 -11.40
N TRP A 656 13.35 -9.59 -12.37
CA TRP A 656 13.83 -9.12 -13.67
C TRP A 656 14.69 -7.87 -13.56
N ASP A 657 14.24 -6.89 -12.78
CA ASP A 657 14.99 -5.65 -12.54
C ASP A 657 16.36 -5.90 -11.91
N ASN A 658 16.38 -6.70 -10.84
CA ASN A 658 17.64 -7.03 -10.17
C ASN A 658 18.55 -7.93 -11.01
N ALA A 659 18.00 -8.76 -11.91
CA ALA A 659 18.80 -9.49 -12.89
C ALA A 659 19.46 -8.52 -13.89
N LYS A 660 18.75 -7.49 -14.36
CA LYS A 660 19.32 -6.40 -15.17
C LYS A 660 20.41 -5.65 -14.39
N LYS A 661 20.14 -5.18 -13.17
CA LYS A 661 21.14 -4.46 -12.33
C LYS A 661 22.39 -5.31 -12.02
N TYR A 662 22.24 -6.63 -11.87
CA TYR A 662 23.37 -7.54 -11.74
C TYR A 662 24.28 -7.52 -12.96
N ILE A 663 23.72 -7.57 -14.17
CA ILE A 663 24.49 -7.47 -15.43
C ILE A 663 25.11 -6.08 -15.56
N GLU A 664 24.37 -5.02 -15.24
CA GLU A 664 24.87 -3.64 -15.25
C GLU A 664 26.09 -3.42 -14.33
N SER A 665 26.20 -4.20 -13.26
CA SER A 665 27.32 -4.18 -12.32
C SER A 665 28.61 -4.82 -12.87
N GLY A 666 28.62 -5.24 -14.15
CA GLY A 666 29.79 -5.75 -14.85
C GLY A 666 29.82 -7.28 -15.02
N PHE A 667 28.82 -7.99 -14.50
CA PHE A 667 28.68 -9.44 -14.69
C PHE A 667 28.08 -9.76 -16.07
N LEU A 668 28.38 -10.95 -16.60
CA LEU A 668 27.79 -11.49 -17.84
C LEU A 668 27.88 -10.57 -19.07
N GLY A 669 28.95 -9.77 -19.17
CA GLY A 669 29.24 -8.89 -20.30
C GLY A 669 28.99 -7.41 -20.05
N GLY A 670 28.30 -7.03 -18.96
CA GLY A 670 28.14 -5.62 -18.59
C GLY A 670 27.15 -4.84 -19.46
N LYS A 671 27.06 -3.53 -19.21
CA LYS A 671 26.20 -2.60 -19.94
C LYS A 671 26.48 -2.62 -21.44
N GLY A 672 25.42 -2.62 -22.25
CA GLY A 672 25.48 -2.59 -23.71
C GLY A 672 25.65 -3.94 -24.40
N SER A 673 25.98 -5.01 -23.66
CA SER A 673 26.04 -6.38 -24.18
C SER A 673 24.67 -6.90 -24.64
N ASP A 674 24.66 -7.96 -25.45
CA ASP A 674 23.40 -8.61 -25.86
C ASP A 674 22.66 -9.22 -24.65
N THR A 675 23.40 -9.74 -23.68
CA THR A 675 22.86 -10.19 -22.37
C THR A 675 22.13 -9.05 -21.67
N HIS A 676 22.75 -7.86 -21.63
CA HIS A 676 22.16 -6.68 -21.00
C HIS A 676 20.88 -6.25 -21.72
N LYS A 677 20.90 -6.19 -23.06
CA LYS A 677 19.69 -5.88 -23.85
C LYS A 677 18.56 -6.88 -23.58
N ALA A 678 18.88 -8.17 -23.48
CA ALA A 678 17.88 -9.19 -23.13
C ALA A 678 17.30 -9.00 -21.72
N ALA A 679 18.13 -8.61 -20.74
CA ALA A 679 17.66 -8.33 -19.39
C ALA A 679 16.80 -7.07 -19.30
N VAL A 680 17.11 -6.02 -20.07
CA VAL A 680 16.27 -4.81 -20.20
C VAL A 680 14.88 -5.16 -20.77
N VAL A 681 14.80 -6.08 -21.74
CA VAL A 681 13.48 -6.55 -22.23
C VAL A 681 12.70 -7.27 -21.12
N GLY A 682 13.35 -8.08 -20.30
CA GLY A 682 12.71 -8.73 -19.15
C GLY A 682 12.17 -7.73 -18.13
N ASP A 683 12.98 -6.73 -17.80
CA ASP A 683 12.62 -5.67 -16.84
C ASP A 683 11.44 -4.83 -17.34
N THR A 684 11.46 -4.40 -18.60
CA THR A 684 10.34 -3.64 -19.20
C THR A 684 9.03 -4.45 -19.32
N VAL A 685 9.10 -5.78 -19.34
CA VAL A 685 7.93 -6.66 -19.15
C VAL A 685 7.49 -6.68 -17.68
N GLY A 686 8.44 -6.68 -16.75
CA GLY A 686 8.23 -6.69 -15.30
C GLY A 686 7.75 -5.37 -14.70
N ASP A 687 7.99 -4.23 -15.33
CA ASP A 687 7.56 -2.90 -14.87
C ASP A 687 6.05 -2.76 -14.64
N PRO A 688 5.19 -3.04 -15.63
CA PRO A 688 3.74 -3.01 -15.40
C PRO A 688 3.30 -4.04 -14.35
N PHE A 689 4.08 -5.10 -14.11
CA PHE A 689 3.78 -6.11 -13.10
C PHE A 689 4.07 -5.56 -11.71
N LYS A 690 5.30 -5.11 -11.44
CA LYS A 690 5.77 -4.74 -10.08
C LYS A 690 5.28 -3.37 -9.60
N ASP A 691 4.88 -2.46 -10.50
CA ASP A 691 4.57 -1.07 -10.14
C ASP A 691 3.15 -0.63 -10.51
N THR A 692 2.44 -1.39 -11.35
CA THR A 692 1.03 -1.10 -11.67
C THR A 692 0.10 -2.21 -11.21
N ALA A 693 0.15 -3.39 -11.84
CA ALA A 693 -0.82 -4.46 -11.60
C ALA A 693 -0.67 -5.06 -10.20
N GLY A 694 0.53 -5.48 -9.81
CA GLY A 694 0.80 -6.11 -8.52
C GLY A 694 0.42 -5.24 -7.32
N PRO A 695 0.91 -3.99 -7.20
CA PRO A 695 0.52 -3.11 -6.11
C PRO A 695 -0.98 -2.75 -6.12
N SER A 696 -1.57 -2.56 -7.30
CA SER A 696 -3.01 -2.27 -7.40
C SER A 696 -3.89 -3.46 -6.99
N LEU A 697 -3.39 -4.70 -7.12
CA LEU A 697 -4.08 -5.88 -6.60
C LEU A 697 -4.17 -5.88 -5.07
N HIS A 698 -3.18 -5.34 -4.35
CA HIS A 698 -3.27 -5.21 -2.89
C HIS A 698 -4.45 -4.34 -2.49
N VAL A 699 -4.61 -3.22 -3.20
CA VAL A 699 -5.73 -2.30 -2.97
C VAL A 699 -7.04 -2.94 -3.40
N LEU A 700 -7.07 -3.66 -4.53
CA LEU A 700 -8.26 -4.38 -4.99
C LEU A 700 -8.76 -5.37 -3.93
N ILE A 701 -7.88 -6.19 -3.35
CA ILE A 701 -8.24 -7.20 -2.35
C ILE A 701 -8.92 -6.57 -1.12
N LYS A 702 -8.37 -5.46 -0.63
CA LYS A 702 -8.90 -4.76 0.54
C LYS A 702 -10.16 -3.98 0.19
N LEU A 703 -10.18 -3.34 -0.98
CA LEU A 703 -11.37 -2.69 -1.52
C LEU A 703 -12.53 -3.68 -1.66
N LEU A 704 -12.29 -4.89 -2.18
CA LEU A 704 -13.29 -5.94 -2.25
C LEU A 704 -13.90 -6.21 -0.88
N SER A 705 -13.06 -6.27 0.14
CA SER A 705 -13.52 -6.50 1.50
C SER A 705 -14.34 -5.33 2.05
N THR A 706 -13.84 -4.10 1.91
CA THR A 706 -14.50 -2.90 2.44
C THR A 706 -15.78 -2.56 1.68
N ILE A 707 -15.81 -2.73 0.36
CA ILE A 707 -17.01 -2.51 -0.45
C ILE A 707 -18.08 -3.56 -0.14
N THR A 708 -17.71 -4.83 0.02
CA THR A 708 -18.70 -5.86 0.36
C THR A 708 -19.23 -5.68 1.77
N LEU A 709 -18.39 -5.25 2.71
CA LEU A 709 -18.82 -4.95 4.08
C LEU A 709 -19.76 -3.74 4.10
N VAL A 710 -19.38 -2.63 3.46
CA VAL A 710 -20.21 -1.43 3.35
C VAL A 710 -21.48 -1.68 2.55
N LEU A 711 -21.53 -2.64 1.63
CA LEU A 711 -22.71 -2.92 0.83
C LEU A 711 -23.42 -4.21 1.23
N ALA A 712 -23.00 -4.87 2.31
CA ALA A 712 -23.65 -6.08 2.82
C ALA A 712 -25.18 -5.92 2.95
N PRO A 713 -25.68 -4.80 3.50
CA PRO A 713 -27.13 -4.56 3.60
C PRO A 713 -27.87 -4.49 2.27
N LEU A 714 -27.18 -4.18 1.17
CA LEU A 714 -27.77 -4.15 -0.18
C LEU A 714 -27.97 -5.55 -0.75
N PHE A 715 -27.14 -6.52 -0.33
CA PHE A 715 -27.14 -7.91 -0.82
C PHE A 715 -28.10 -8.84 -0.08
N ILE A 716 -28.70 -8.33 0.99
CA ILE A 716 -29.72 -8.95 1.85
C ILE A 716 -31.08 -8.37 1.49
#